data_AF-Q2LVQ3-F1
#
_entry.id   AF-Q2LVQ3-F1
#
_cell.length_a   1.000
_cell.length_b   1.000
_cell.length_c   1.000
_cell.angle_alpha   90.00
_cell.angle_beta   90.00
_cell.angle_gamma   90.00
#
_symmetry.space_group_name_H-M   'P 1'
#
loop_
_entity.id
_entity.type
_entity.pdbx_description
1 polymer ?
#
loop_
_entity_poly.entity_id
_entity_poly.type
_entity_poly.pdbx_seq_one_letter_code
_entity_poly.pdbx_strand_id
1 'polypeptide(L)'
;MIPPMPTRTRIGFCLSTWRETSNGKGESAGSILTISRRWETAHQWPGRCSLPVRSLETLSGTASGPFFLHPPEGRARVAGQRWSRRSKERESPPSISARLYPFPGRWGRTGSFPPLPFPIPWAIPPGPGKKKRPCGGLWLRKPCGRWKQKSKSRRFFERKAMPDPVIQACSYILVHVPGFVRYGSKPSREIADSPGAALSVLENHLRIYEDAVAYPPNQVFIGNLHPDSLNGIEQPWYRHPLSDASRYGVYGEIMPQEEFLGLMKLADDFDLIWLEREAAPLLRGALQSHPFWKDSDLGKIDGGVDMEHIHERIENKGSLPLYFRGRIAGCIHRHHDQDDTLKAQVLMENLMAKASGALALKHLLKKADLPAKNVELLLNCSEEAAGDRYNRGGGGMAKAIGELCGCVSATGCDIKAFCVGPLYALLYAFSLVKARVFQRVAVVGGGSMAKLGMKFKGHVAKGMPILEDVLGGIAFLVTGDDGESPLVRLDGIGKHDIGSGSSQQNIMESLVLKPLDRMGKKITAVDRYAVELQNPEVTVSAGSGNVPLTNYRMIGALAVLRNEIQRGDIDRFVLKHGMPGFSPTQGHIPAAVPFLGHAVDAIKRGEMNNAMFIARGSLFLGRMTQLSDGLSFFIEKNPGKQKSTRSERKG
;
A
#
# COMPACT_ATOMS: atom_id res chain seq x y z
N MET A 1 8.39 54.97 -39.95
CA MET A 1 8.55 56.24 -39.18
C MET A 1 7.73 56.14 -37.90
N ILE A 2 8.01 56.94 -36.85
CA ILE A 2 7.81 56.70 -35.39
C ILE A 2 7.50 58.06 -34.70
N PRO A 3 6.82 58.24 -33.51
CA PRO A 3 6.26 57.33 -32.47
C PRO A 3 4.70 57.57 -32.33
N PRO A 4 3.98 57.59 -31.16
CA PRO A 4 4.20 57.08 -29.77
C PRO A 4 3.02 56.28 -29.11
N MET A 5 3.23 55.83 -27.86
CA MET A 5 2.25 55.20 -26.94
C MET A 5 1.16 56.17 -26.39
N PRO A 6 0.20 55.68 -25.56
CA PRO A 6 0.36 55.93 -24.10
C PRO A 6 -0.17 54.87 -23.09
N THR A 7 0.56 54.76 -21.97
CA THR A 7 0.15 54.54 -20.55
C THR A 7 -0.66 53.32 -20.04
N ARG A 8 -0.22 52.81 -18.87
CA ARG A 8 -0.84 51.77 -18.03
C ARG A 8 -1.70 52.36 -16.90
N THR A 9 -2.68 51.59 -16.41
CA THR A 9 -3.27 51.74 -15.06
C THR A 9 -3.19 50.40 -14.32
N ARG A 10 -2.92 50.39 -13.00
CA ARG A 10 -2.77 49.18 -12.16
C ARG A 10 -3.84 49.09 -11.08
N ILE A 11 -4.42 47.89 -10.94
CA ILE A 11 -5.01 47.30 -9.73
C ILE A 11 -4.64 45.80 -9.84
N GLY A 12 -4.23 45.04 -8.83
CA GLY A 12 -4.00 45.32 -7.41
C GLY A 12 -4.15 44.00 -6.66
N PHE A 13 -3.06 43.25 -6.46
CA PHE A 13 -3.06 41.97 -5.73
C PHE A 13 -2.11 42.01 -4.54
N CYS A 14 -2.57 41.50 -3.40
CA CYS A 14 -1.87 41.59 -2.12
C CYS A 14 -0.98 40.37 -1.90
N LEU A 15 0.29 40.60 -1.57
CA LEU A 15 1.28 39.59 -1.20
C LEU A 15 1.93 40.04 0.11
N SER A 16 1.71 39.29 1.18
CA SER A 16 2.25 39.58 2.51
C SER A 16 3.61 38.90 2.70
N THR A 17 4.68 39.63 2.47
CA THR A 17 6.05 39.24 2.85
C THR A 17 6.30 39.54 4.33
N TRP A 18 6.84 38.57 5.06
CA TRP A 18 7.45 38.84 6.37
C TRP A 18 8.84 39.45 6.17
N ARG A 19 9.19 40.43 7.02
CA ARG A 19 10.44 41.18 6.92
C ARG A 19 11.55 40.54 7.73
N GLU A 20 12.73 40.44 7.14
CA GLU A 20 13.99 40.44 7.87
C GLU A 20 14.31 41.88 8.33
N THR A 21 14.96 42.02 9.48
CA THR A 21 15.54 43.27 9.96
C THR A 21 17.02 43.09 10.24
N SER A 22 17.84 43.88 9.55
CA SER A 22 19.29 43.93 9.69
C SER A 22 19.75 45.01 10.67
N ASN A 23 20.84 44.70 11.40
CA ASN A 23 21.86 45.61 11.98
C ASN A 23 22.80 44.75 12.87
N GLY A 24 24.12 44.92 12.91
CA GLY A 24 25.00 45.89 12.24
C GLY A 24 26.45 45.39 12.12
N LYS A 25 27.36 46.25 11.66
CA LYS A 25 28.74 45.93 11.24
C LYS A 25 29.77 45.85 12.39
N GLY A 26 30.91 45.18 12.14
CA GLY A 26 32.15 45.37 12.90
C GLY A 26 33.27 44.37 12.52
N GLU A 27 34.34 44.85 11.90
CA GLU A 27 35.57 44.08 11.63
C GLU A 27 36.57 44.20 12.79
N SER A 28 37.37 43.15 13.05
CA SER A 28 38.83 43.26 13.30
C SER A 28 39.45 41.90 13.63
N ALA A 29 40.74 41.75 13.32
CA ALA A 29 41.53 40.55 13.62
C ALA A 29 42.10 40.56 15.05
N GLY A 30 42.42 39.38 15.59
CA GLY A 30 43.13 39.25 16.87
C GLY A 30 43.33 37.81 17.32
N SER A 31 44.57 37.33 17.30
CA SER A 31 45.02 36.10 17.96
C SER A 31 45.35 36.37 19.43
N ILE A 32 45.15 35.37 20.34
CA ILE A 32 46.06 34.96 21.45
C ILE A 32 45.39 34.05 22.51
N LEU A 33 46.21 33.12 23.02
CA LEU A 33 46.15 32.20 24.18
C LEU A 33 44.90 32.02 25.07
N THR A 34 44.52 30.74 25.21
CA THR A 34 44.64 29.91 26.44
C THR A 34 44.38 30.50 27.85
N ILE A 35 43.42 29.91 28.58
CA ILE A 35 43.49 29.40 29.99
C ILE A 35 42.09 28.87 30.37
N SER A 36 41.88 27.55 30.46
CA SER A 36 42.01 26.72 31.67
C SER A 36 40.93 26.95 32.76
N ARG A 37 40.11 25.92 32.99
CA ARG A 37 39.83 25.37 34.33
C ARG A 37 39.31 23.92 34.24
N ARG A 38 40.09 22.99 34.80
CA ARG A 38 39.67 21.62 35.19
C ARG A 38 38.99 21.66 36.57
N TRP A 39 38.30 20.57 36.90
CA TRP A 39 38.37 19.73 38.13
C TRP A 39 37.38 18.57 37.87
N GLU A 40 37.77 17.31 37.65
CA GLU A 40 38.36 16.33 38.59
C GLU A 40 37.48 16.13 39.85
N THR A 41 36.97 14.93 40.14
CA THR A 41 37.74 13.74 40.57
C THR A 41 36.93 12.44 40.34
N ALA A 42 37.54 11.34 39.85
CA ALA A 42 38.01 10.13 40.57
C ALA A 42 36.91 9.08 40.88
N HIS A 43 37.10 7.74 40.94
CA HIS A 43 38.14 6.74 40.61
C HIS A 43 37.37 5.42 40.30
N GLN A 44 37.86 4.31 39.71
CA GLN A 44 39.00 3.47 40.09
C GLN A 44 39.24 2.37 39.01
N TRP A 45 40.45 1.78 38.99
CA TRP A 45 40.91 0.62 38.19
C TRP A 45 41.45 -0.45 39.20
N PRO A 46 42.04 -1.63 38.85
CA PRO A 46 42.45 -2.17 37.53
C PRO A 46 42.12 -3.66 37.27
N GLY A 47 42.49 -4.17 36.07
CA GLY A 47 42.67 -5.61 35.80
C GLY A 47 43.38 -5.87 34.47
N ARG A 48 44.67 -6.25 34.48
CA ARG A 48 45.48 -6.53 33.27
C ARG A 48 45.39 -8.00 32.86
N CYS A 49 45.55 -8.30 31.57
CA CYS A 49 46.67 -9.12 31.05
C CYS A 49 46.72 -9.15 29.52
N SER A 50 47.86 -9.55 28.95
CA SER A 50 48.25 -9.22 27.57
C SER A 50 49.03 -10.33 26.86
N LEU A 51 48.60 -10.66 25.62
CA LEU A 51 49.40 -11.22 24.52
C LEU A 51 50.04 -12.63 24.74
N PRO A 52 50.59 -13.33 23.71
CA PRO A 52 50.95 -12.85 22.36
C PRO A 52 50.50 -13.69 21.14
N VAL A 53 50.75 -13.08 19.97
CA VAL A 53 50.74 -13.66 18.62
C VAL A 53 52.00 -14.52 18.39
N ARG A 54 51.93 -15.54 17.53
CA ARG A 54 53.09 -16.13 16.84
C ARG A 54 52.80 -16.36 15.35
N SER A 55 53.85 -16.17 14.55
CA SER A 55 53.94 -16.30 13.08
C SER A 55 54.76 -17.53 12.67
N LEU A 56 55.05 -17.66 11.36
CA LEU A 56 55.75 -18.72 10.59
C LEU A 56 54.80 -19.77 9.98
N GLU A 57 55.01 -20.30 8.78
CA GLU A 57 55.61 -19.87 7.51
C GLU A 57 55.36 -21.03 6.50
N THR A 58 55.46 -20.71 5.23
CA THR A 58 55.30 -21.52 4.00
C THR A 58 55.94 -22.92 3.93
N LEU A 59 55.34 -23.82 3.11
CA LEU A 59 55.91 -24.68 2.03
C LEU A 59 54.92 -25.86 1.74
N SER A 60 54.26 -25.99 0.58
CA SER A 60 54.68 -26.39 -0.80
C SER A 60 54.39 -27.87 -1.14
N GLY A 61 53.87 -28.15 -2.35
CA GLY A 61 53.76 -29.50 -2.94
C GLY A 61 52.31 -30.04 -3.02
N THR A 62 51.54 -29.90 -4.12
CA THR A 62 51.57 -30.59 -5.44
C THR A 62 50.88 -31.96 -5.55
N ALA A 63 49.84 -31.96 -6.39
CA ALA A 63 49.48 -32.98 -7.39
C ALA A 63 48.50 -34.16 -7.09
N SER A 64 47.67 -34.42 -8.10
CA SER A 64 46.99 -35.68 -8.51
C SER A 64 45.98 -36.38 -7.58
N GLY A 65 44.72 -36.46 -8.02
CA GLY A 65 43.83 -37.62 -7.79
C GLY A 65 43.92 -38.60 -8.97
N PRO A 66 42.84 -39.29 -9.39
CA PRO A 66 41.63 -39.74 -8.68
C PRO A 66 41.44 -41.28 -8.78
N PHE A 67 40.57 -41.93 -7.98
CA PHE A 67 40.00 -43.24 -8.38
C PHE A 67 38.65 -43.55 -7.71
N PHE A 68 37.79 -44.26 -8.46
CA PHE A 68 36.46 -44.77 -8.07
C PHE A 68 36.55 -46.02 -7.18
N LEU A 69 35.52 -46.28 -6.35
CA LEU A 69 34.62 -47.46 -6.42
C LEU A 69 33.69 -47.59 -5.18
N HIS A 70 32.44 -48.02 -5.42
CA HIS A 70 31.46 -48.52 -4.43
C HIS A 70 31.39 -50.07 -4.50
N PRO A 71 30.57 -50.77 -3.69
CA PRO A 71 30.50 -50.89 -2.22
C PRO A 71 30.79 -52.37 -1.80
N PRO A 72 30.44 -52.85 -0.59
CA PRO A 72 29.10 -53.46 -0.41
C PRO A 72 28.50 -53.38 1.01
N GLU A 73 27.29 -53.92 1.16
CA GLU A 73 26.50 -54.00 2.40
C GLU A 73 26.96 -55.12 3.37
N GLY A 74 26.63 -55.00 4.66
CA GLY A 74 26.77 -56.08 5.64
C GLY A 74 26.01 -55.82 6.94
N ARG A 75 24.99 -56.62 7.25
CA ARG A 75 24.20 -56.53 8.50
C ARG A 75 24.80 -57.38 9.62
N ALA A 76 24.78 -56.87 10.85
CA ALA A 76 24.78 -57.71 12.06
C ALA A 76 23.94 -57.08 13.20
N ARG A 77 23.04 -57.89 13.80
CA ARG A 77 22.57 -57.75 15.19
C ARG A 77 23.64 -58.48 16.07
N VAL A 78 23.74 -58.43 17.40
CA VAL A 78 22.82 -58.34 18.55
C VAL A 78 23.61 -57.52 19.63
N ALA A 79 23.11 -57.02 20.77
CA ALA A 79 21.97 -57.37 21.62
C ALA A 79 21.41 -56.12 22.36
N GLY A 80 20.89 -56.30 23.57
CA GLY A 80 20.52 -55.21 24.47
C GLY A 80 20.52 -55.63 25.95
N GLN A 81 20.61 -54.64 26.85
CA GLN A 81 20.26 -54.77 28.27
C GLN A 81 19.50 -53.52 28.74
N ARG A 82 18.64 -53.69 29.75
CA ARG A 82 17.74 -52.68 30.35
C ARG A 82 18.27 -52.21 31.71
N TRP A 83 17.64 -51.15 32.23
CA TRP A 83 17.68 -50.55 33.59
C TRP A 83 18.49 -49.24 33.70
N SER A 84 18.16 -48.25 34.55
CA SER A 84 16.83 -47.80 35.06
C SER A 84 16.93 -46.35 35.61
N ARG A 85 15.78 -45.69 35.80
CA ARG A 85 15.45 -44.34 36.36
C ARG A 85 16.47 -43.51 37.21
N ARG A 86 16.31 -42.17 37.07
CA ARG A 86 16.69 -40.99 37.92
C ARG A 86 18.04 -40.32 37.56
N SER A 87 18.24 -38.99 37.69
CA SER A 87 17.34 -37.79 37.79
C SER A 87 18.19 -36.48 37.80
N LYS A 88 17.57 -35.31 37.51
CA LYS A 88 18.10 -33.91 37.59
C LYS A 88 18.94 -33.43 36.38
N GLU A 89 18.52 -32.39 35.64
CA GLU A 89 18.64 -30.91 35.86
C GLU A 89 20.09 -30.42 35.62
N ARG A 90 20.42 -29.34 34.90
CA ARG A 90 19.75 -28.20 34.19
C ARG A 90 20.72 -27.74 33.04
N GLU A 91 20.55 -26.72 32.18
CA GLU A 91 19.96 -25.36 32.29
C GLU A 91 19.39 -24.84 30.95
N SER A 92 18.42 -23.93 31.06
CA SER A 92 17.91 -23.08 29.97
C SER A 92 17.97 -21.60 30.41
N PRO A 93 18.22 -20.63 29.52
CA PRO A 93 18.29 -19.21 29.91
C PRO A 93 16.93 -18.65 30.36
N PRO A 94 16.91 -17.64 31.25
CA PRO A 94 15.75 -17.33 32.09
C PRO A 94 14.66 -16.49 31.42
N SER A 95 13.41 -16.81 31.72
CA SER A 95 12.25 -15.93 31.56
C SER A 95 12.18 -14.92 32.70
N ILE A 96 12.08 -13.62 32.38
CA ILE A 96 11.76 -12.60 33.38
C ILE A 96 10.24 -12.57 33.57
N SER A 97 9.79 -13.04 34.73
CA SER A 97 8.41 -12.86 35.20
C SER A 97 8.36 -11.69 36.18
N ALA A 98 7.49 -10.71 35.93
CA ALA A 98 7.22 -9.64 36.87
C ALA A 98 6.32 -10.17 38.00
N ARG A 99 6.81 -10.13 39.25
CA ARG A 99 6.02 -10.51 40.42
C ARG A 99 4.97 -9.44 40.73
N LEU A 100 3.72 -9.87 40.84
CA LEU A 100 2.68 -9.14 41.55
C LEU A 100 2.99 -9.14 43.06
N TYR A 101 2.92 -7.99 43.71
CA TYR A 101 2.86 -7.90 45.17
C TYR A 101 1.39 -8.00 45.64
N PRO A 102 1.09 -8.76 46.71
CA PRO A 102 -0.27 -8.88 47.22
C PRO A 102 -0.59 -7.75 48.22
N PHE A 103 -1.84 -7.30 48.23
CA PHE A 103 -2.47 -6.66 49.39
C PHE A 103 -3.77 -7.40 49.74
N PRO A 104 -4.07 -7.64 51.03
CA PRO A 104 -5.18 -8.48 51.47
C PRO A 104 -6.46 -7.68 51.75
N GLY A 105 -7.59 -8.39 51.90
CA GLY A 105 -8.75 -7.87 52.63
C GLY A 105 -10.11 -8.07 51.95
N ARG A 106 -10.92 -8.97 52.50
CA ARG A 106 -12.38 -9.03 52.29
C ARG A 106 -13.10 -8.09 53.27
N TRP A 107 -14.44 -8.05 53.17
CA TRP A 107 -15.40 -7.35 54.05
C TRP A 107 -15.41 -5.82 53.83
N GLY A 108 -16.50 -5.07 54.05
CA GLY A 108 -17.85 -5.38 54.54
C GLY A 108 -18.68 -4.08 54.53
N ARG A 109 -20.01 -4.14 54.75
CA ARG A 109 -20.91 -2.98 54.62
C ARG A 109 -20.73 -1.90 55.71
N THR A 110 -21.32 -0.73 55.43
CA THR A 110 -21.77 0.37 56.35
C THR A 110 -20.77 1.50 56.67
N GLY A 111 -21.29 2.72 56.81
CA GLY A 111 -20.55 3.95 57.18
C GLY A 111 -20.87 5.15 56.27
N SER A 112 -21.41 6.23 56.83
CA SER A 112 -21.95 7.41 56.12
C SER A 112 -21.16 8.72 56.37
N PHE A 113 -21.39 9.73 55.49
CA PHE A 113 -20.99 11.16 55.58
C PHE A 113 -19.49 11.51 55.36
N PRO A 114 -19.15 12.78 55.04
CA PRO A 114 -19.64 13.59 53.90
C PRO A 114 -18.48 14.27 53.09
N PRO A 115 -18.71 14.85 51.88
CA PRO A 115 -17.65 15.54 51.12
C PRO A 115 -17.88 17.05 50.91
N LEU A 116 -16.87 17.89 51.20
CA LEU A 116 -16.68 19.28 50.72
C LEU A 116 -15.18 19.67 50.84
N PRO A 117 -14.64 20.64 50.06
CA PRO A 117 -14.65 20.73 48.59
C PRO A 117 -13.26 21.20 48.03
N PHE A 118 -13.25 21.79 46.81
CA PHE A 118 -12.15 22.49 46.08
C PHE A 118 -11.37 21.66 45.02
N PRO A 119 -10.91 22.28 43.90
CA PRO A 119 -11.81 22.70 42.81
C PRO A 119 -11.33 22.28 41.40
N ILE A 120 -12.24 22.20 40.42
CA ILE A 120 -11.93 22.00 38.99
C ILE A 120 -12.45 23.20 38.18
N PRO A 121 -11.73 23.72 37.16
CA PRO A 121 -12.14 24.91 36.44
C PRO A 121 -13.19 24.66 35.34
N TRP A 122 -14.20 25.55 35.31
CA TRP A 122 -14.91 26.03 34.11
C TRP A 122 -15.68 25.00 33.23
N ALA A 123 -16.89 24.65 33.69
CA ALA A 123 -17.99 24.27 32.82
C ALA A 123 -19.00 25.43 32.69
N ILE A 124 -19.53 25.66 31.48
CA ILE A 124 -20.47 26.75 31.18
C ILE A 124 -21.88 26.39 31.68
N PRO A 125 -22.57 27.26 32.47
CA PRO A 125 -23.86 26.92 33.07
C PRO A 125 -25.05 27.02 32.09
N PRO A 126 -26.12 26.22 32.28
CA PRO A 126 -27.33 26.30 31.48
C PRO A 126 -28.18 27.53 31.84
N GLY A 127 -28.56 28.33 30.84
CA GLY A 127 -29.40 29.51 31.02
C GLY A 127 -30.87 29.17 31.34
N PRO A 128 -31.59 30.03 32.08
CA PRO A 128 -32.94 29.75 32.57
C PRO A 128 -34.01 29.81 31.47
N GLY A 129 -35.06 28.99 31.65
CA GLY A 129 -36.14 28.85 30.69
C GLY A 129 -36.86 30.16 30.35
N LYS A 130 -36.83 30.55 29.07
CA LYS A 130 -37.59 31.69 28.55
C LYS A 130 -38.88 31.23 27.88
N LYS A 131 -40.00 31.71 28.43
CA LYS A 131 -41.35 31.59 27.87
C LYS A 131 -41.37 31.98 26.39
N LYS A 132 -42.18 31.26 25.59
CA LYS A 132 -42.46 31.58 24.18
C LYS A 132 -42.82 33.07 24.03
N ARG A 133 -41.97 33.84 23.36
CA ARG A 133 -42.37 35.15 22.80
C ARG A 133 -42.98 34.90 21.40
N PRO A 134 -44.17 35.42 21.08
CA PRO A 134 -44.74 35.29 19.76
C PRO A 134 -43.94 36.12 18.76
N CYS A 135 -43.80 35.62 17.52
CA CYS A 135 -43.14 36.36 16.45
C CYS A 135 -43.88 37.66 16.15
N GLY A 136 -43.15 38.78 16.12
CA GLY A 136 -43.70 40.08 15.74
C GLY A 136 -44.14 40.08 14.28
N GLY A 137 -45.43 39.86 14.04
CA GLY A 137 -46.07 40.21 12.77
C GLY A 137 -46.26 41.72 12.69
N LEU A 138 -45.97 42.30 11.53
CA LEU A 138 -46.26 43.71 11.25
C LEU A 138 -47.77 43.87 11.00
N TRP A 139 -48.52 44.34 12.01
CA TRP A 139 -49.97 44.47 11.93
C TRP A 139 -50.40 45.83 11.38
N LEU A 140 -50.64 45.91 10.07
CA LEU A 140 -51.40 47.01 9.47
C LEU A 140 -52.90 46.78 9.70
N ARG A 141 -53.55 47.75 10.35
CA ARG A 141 -54.97 47.68 10.74
C ARG A 141 -55.85 48.15 9.58
N LYS A 142 -56.63 47.25 8.97
CA LYS A 142 -57.84 47.57 8.20
C LYS A 142 -59.00 46.66 8.62
N PRO A 143 -60.25 47.16 8.63
CA PRO A 143 -61.38 46.44 9.23
C PRO A 143 -62.03 45.42 8.28
N CYS A 144 -62.64 44.40 8.90
CA CYS A 144 -63.63 43.47 8.36
C CYS A 144 -63.18 42.41 7.32
N GLY A 145 -63.67 41.17 7.51
CA GLY A 145 -63.91 40.21 6.41
C GLY A 145 -62.86 39.11 6.13
N ARG A 146 -63.10 37.91 6.68
CA ARG A 146 -62.59 36.58 6.24
C ARG A 146 -61.08 36.41 5.95
N TRP A 147 -60.42 35.66 6.84
CA TRP A 147 -59.09 35.08 6.59
C TRP A 147 -59.16 33.90 5.60
N LYS A 148 -58.68 34.08 4.37
CA LYS A 148 -58.20 32.96 3.53
C LYS A 148 -56.74 32.68 3.88
N GLN A 149 -56.44 31.47 4.33
CA GLN A 149 -55.06 31.03 4.55
C GLN A 149 -54.36 30.86 3.19
N LYS A 150 -53.69 31.90 2.68
CA LYS A 150 -52.71 31.73 1.60
C LYS A 150 -51.61 30.80 2.10
N SER A 151 -51.63 29.56 1.66
CA SER A 151 -50.50 28.65 1.82
C SER A 151 -49.29 29.30 1.17
N LYS A 152 -48.35 29.78 1.98
CA LYS A 152 -47.00 30.05 1.48
C LYS A 152 -46.51 28.74 0.91
N SER A 153 -46.31 28.69 -0.40
CA SER A 153 -45.69 27.55 -1.05
C SER A 153 -44.34 27.33 -0.37
N ARG A 154 -44.28 26.31 0.48
CA ARG A 154 -43.00 25.76 0.88
C ARG A 154 -42.39 25.26 -0.42
N ARG A 155 -41.46 26.03 -0.98
CA ARG A 155 -40.44 25.46 -1.86
C ARG A 155 -39.71 24.45 -1.00
N PHE A 156 -40.23 23.23 -0.99
CA PHE A 156 -39.42 22.07 -0.70
C PHE A 156 -38.27 22.18 -1.69
N PHE A 157 -37.08 22.52 -1.18
CA PHE A 157 -35.88 22.06 -1.84
C PHE A 157 -36.01 20.55 -1.84
N GLU A 158 -36.41 20.03 -3.00
CA GLU A 158 -36.43 18.61 -3.28
C GLU A 158 -35.00 18.14 -3.04
N ARG A 159 -34.78 17.49 -1.89
CA ARG A 159 -33.48 16.91 -1.55
C ARG A 159 -33.26 15.78 -2.53
N LYS A 160 -32.67 16.09 -3.70
CA LYS A 160 -32.24 15.10 -4.69
C LYS A 160 -31.55 13.98 -3.91
N ALA A 161 -32.08 12.76 -3.99
CA ALA A 161 -31.57 11.62 -3.22
C ALA A 161 -30.04 11.53 -3.35
N MET A 162 -29.33 11.35 -2.23
CA MET A 162 -27.86 11.28 -2.26
C MET A 162 -27.43 10.08 -3.12
N PRO A 163 -26.57 10.27 -4.14
CA PRO A 163 -26.27 9.20 -5.10
C PRO A 163 -25.56 8.07 -4.37
N ASP A 164 -26.00 6.83 -4.58
CA ASP A 164 -25.26 5.69 -4.06
C ASP A 164 -23.92 5.57 -4.82
N PRO A 165 -22.80 5.36 -4.11
CA PRO A 165 -21.49 5.26 -4.76
C PRO A 165 -21.35 3.91 -5.46
N VAL A 166 -20.76 3.93 -6.65
CA VAL A 166 -20.42 2.76 -7.46
C VAL A 166 -18.94 2.76 -7.80
N ILE A 167 -18.43 1.59 -8.14
CA ILE A 167 -17.07 1.38 -8.64
C ILE A 167 -17.19 1.16 -10.14
N GLN A 168 -16.93 2.22 -10.92
CA GLN A 168 -17.23 2.25 -12.35
C GLN A 168 -16.18 1.48 -13.17
N ALA A 169 -14.91 1.64 -12.84
CA ALA A 169 -13.78 1.02 -13.53
C ALA A 169 -12.67 0.66 -12.53
N CYS A 170 -11.92 -0.39 -12.87
CA CYS A 170 -10.76 -0.90 -12.14
C CYS A 170 -9.60 -1.12 -13.11
N SER A 171 -8.38 -0.84 -12.64
CA SER A 171 -7.12 -1.03 -13.37
C SER A 171 -6.10 -1.74 -12.50
N TYR A 172 -5.36 -2.67 -13.11
CA TYR A 172 -4.31 -3.46 -12.48
C TYR A 172 -3.13 -3.58 -13.45
N ILE A 173 -1.95 -3.20 -12.99
CA ILE A 173 -0.72 -3.28 -13.77
C ILE A 173 0.35 -4.02 -12.98
N LEU A 174 1.22 -4.69 -13.71
CA LEU A 174 2.50 -5.17 -13.22
C LEU A 174 3.61 -4.49 -14.01
N VAL A 175 4.76 -4.30 -13.36
CA VAL A 175 5.99 -3.90 -14.04
C VAL A 175 7.06 -4.91 -13.68
N HIS A 176 7.61 -5.60 -14.68
CA HIS A 176 8.71 -6.53 -14.46
C HIS A 176 10.03 -5.77 -14.38
N VAL A 177 10.69 -5.86 -13.22
CA VAL A 177 11.84 -5.03 -12.85
C VAL A 177 12.99 -5.87 -12.24
N PRO A 178 13.47 -6.93 -12.91
CA PRO A 178 14.45 -7.86 -12.34
C PRO A 178 15.75 -7.17 -11.89
N GLY A 179 16.21 -6.15 -12.63
CA GLY A 179 17.39 -5.34 -12.28
C GLY A 179 17.23 -4.46 -11.04
N PHE A 180 15.99 -4.23 -10.57
CA PHE A 180 15.70 -3.49 -9.34
C PHE A 180 15.56 -4.38 -8.09
N VAL A 181 15.49 -5.70 -8.24
CA VAL A 181 15.32 -6.63 -7.11
C VAL A 181 16.43 -6.47 -6.07
N ARG A 182 17.66 -6.19 -6.51
CA ARG A 182 18.81 -5.87 -5.64
C ARG A 182 18.58 -4.67 -4.68
N TYR A 183 17.68 -3.74 -5.00
CA TYR A 183 17.35 -2.58 -4.15
C TYR A 183 16.21 -2.83 -3.16
N GLY A 184 15.52 -3.97 -3.27
CA GLY A 184 14.52 -4.40 -2.30
C GLY A 184 15.10 -4.53 -0.89
N SER A 185 14.25 -4.36 0.13
CA SER A 185 14.70 -4.21 1.53
C SER A 185 15.41 -5.46 2.06
N LYS A 186 15.07 -6.67 1.58
CA LYS A 186 15.77 -7.89 1.98
C LYS A 186 17.00 -8.17 1.10
N PRO A 187 16.92 -8.14 -0.25
CA PRO A 187 18.09 -8.25 -1.12
C PRO A 187 19.25 -7.29 -0.80
N SER A 188 18.98 -5.98 -0.67
CA SER A 188 20.03 -4.96 -0.46
C SER A 188 20.88 -5.21 0.79
N ARG A 189 20.25 -5.62 1.90
CA ARG A 189 20.97 -6.00 3.14
C ARG A 189 21.81 -7.25 2.97
N GLU A 190 21.26 -8.28 2.33
CA GLU A 190 21.98 -9.56 2.11
C GLU A 190 23.17 -9.39 1.16
N ILE A 191 23.07 -8.47 0.18
CA ILE A 191 24.17 -8.08 -0.70
C ILE A 191 25.24 -7.30 0.07
N ALA A 192 24.85 -6.45 1.03
CA ALA A 192 25.80 -5.73 1.89
C ALA A 192 26.49 -6.67 2.91
N ASP A 193 25.75 -7.62 3.48
CA ASP A 193 26.25 -8.61 4.46
C ASP A 193 27.15 -9.68 3.80
N SER A 194 26.99 -9.95 2.50
CA SER A 194 27.80 -10.92 1.75
C SER A 194 27.97 -10.50 0.27
N PRO A 195 28.83 -9.51 -0.01
CA PRO A 195 29.06 -8.99 -1.35
C PRO A 195 29.51 -10.06 -2.35
N GLY A 196 29.08 -9.93 -3.61
CA GLY A 196 29.36 -10.89 -4.68
C GLY A 196 28.53 -12.18 -4.57
N ALA A 197 28.70 -12.96 -3.50
CA ALA A 197 28.04 -14.25 -3.33
C ALA A 197 26.51 -14.15 -3.31
N ALA A 198 25.95 -13.25 -2.47
CA ALA A 198 24.50 -13.05 -2.42
C ALA A 198 23.94 -12.45 -3.72
N LEU A 199 24.73 -11.62 -4.42
CA LEU A 199 24.33 -10.99 -5.67
C LEU A 199 24.26 -12.01 -6.82
N SER A 200 25.31 -12.80 -7.02
CA SER A 200 25.34 -13.84 -8.07
C SER A 200 24.23 -14.87 -7.88
N VAL A 201 23.99 -15.29 -6.63
CA VAL A 201 22.86 -16.19 -6.30
C VAL A 201 21.51 -15.55 -6.63
N LEU A 202 21.32 -14.25 -6.35
CA LEU A 202 20.09 -13.53 -6.70
C LEU A 202 19.90 -13.44 -8.21
N GLU A 203 20.94 -13.06 -8.95
CA GLU A 203 20.91 -12.88 -10.40
C GLU A 203 20.59 -14.18 -11.14
N ASN A 204 21.17 -15.30 -10.70
CA ASN A 204 20.90 -16.64 -11.24
C ASN A 204 19.43 -17.13 -11.05
N HIS A 205 18.62 -16.43 -10.25
CA HIS A 205 17.20 -16.75 -10.04
C HIS A 205 16.25 -15.63 -10.53
N LEU A 206 16.74 -14.58 -11.18
CA LEU A 206 15.88 -13.59 -11.83
C LEU A 206 15.22 -14.19 -13.09
N ARG A 207 13.97 -13.83 -13.36
CA ARG A 207 13.25 -14.27 -14.56
C ARG A 207 13.53 -13.36 -15.74
N ILE A 208 13.34 -13.89 -16.95
CA ILE A 208 13.15 -13.08 -18.15
C ILE A 208 11.71 -12.54 -18.21
N TYR A 209 11.47 -11.58 -19.11
CA TYR A 209 10.17 -10.89 -19.21
C TYR A 209 9.06 -11.84 -19.66
N GLU A 210 9.38 -12.75 -20.57
CA GLU A 210 8.48 -13.74 -21.18
C GLU A 210 7.92 -14.68 -20.11
N ASP A 211 8.77 -15.17 -19.19
CA ASP A 211 8.36 -15.97 -18.04
C ASP A 211 7.46 -15.20 -17.07
N ALA A 212 7.72 -13.90 -16.88
CA ALA A 212 6.89 -13.05 -16.04
C ALA A 212 5.52 -12.75 -16.69
N VAL A 213 5.45 -12.67 -18.02
CA VAL A 213 4.19 -12.56 -18.77
C VAL A 213 3.43 -13.88 -18.74
N ALA A 214 4.08 -15.01 -19.02
CA ALA A 214 3.44 -16.32 -19.11
C ALA A 214 3.01 -16.93 -17.77
N TYR A 215 3.45 -16.34 -16.65
CA TYR A 215 3.11 -16.81 -15.31
C TYR A 215 1.60 -16.68 -15.01
N PRO A 216 0.86 -17.78 -14.75
CA PRO A 216 -0.61 -17.73 -14.66
C PRO A 216 -1.19 -16.74 -13.63
N PRO A 217 -0.62 -16.58 -12.41
CA PRO A 217 -1.09 -15.58 -11.45
C PRO A 217 -0.97 -14.13 -11.94
N ASN A 218 0.04 -13.82 -12.75
CA ASN A 218 0.19 -12.48 -13.35
C ASN A 218 -0.92 -12.24 -14.40
N GLN A 219 -1.26 -13.26 -15.19
CA GLN A 219 -2.37 -13.21 -16.14
C GLN A 219 -3.74 -13.09 -15.45
N VAL A 220 -3.94 -13.69 -14.27
CA VAL A 220 -5.11 -13.42 -13.42
C VAL A 220 -5.13 -11.98 -12.93
N PHE A 221 -3.97 -11.44 -12.52
CA PHE A 221 -3.86 -10.08 -11.99
C PHE A 221 -4.25 -9.00 -13.01
N ILE A 222 -3.79 -9.11 -14.27
CA ILE A 222 -4.17 -8.19 -15.35
C ILE A 222 -5.52 -8.51 -16.02
N GLY A 223 -6.16 -9.63 -15.65
CA GLY A 223 -7.54 -9.94 -16.00
C GLY A 223 -7.77 -10.88 -17.18
N ASN A 224 -6.74 -11.56 -17.67
CA ASN A 224 -6.87 -12.52 -18.78
C ASN A 224 -7.36 -13.89 -18.32
N LEU A 225 -7.13 -14.26 -17.05
CA LEU A 225 -7.70 -15.45 -16.41
C LEU A 225 -8.58 -15.07 -15.22
N HIS A 226 -9.62 -15.86 -14.96
CA HIS A 226 -10.37 -15.79 -13.71
C HIS A 226 -9.56 -16.45 -12.57
N PRO A 227 -9.59 -15.95 -11.31
CA PRO A 227 -8.83 -16.56 -10.22
C PRO A 227 -9.09 -18.05 -9.99
N ASP A 228 -10.34 -18.50 -10.15
CA ASP A 228 -10.69 -19.91 -9.97
C ASP A 228 -10.06 -20.84 -11.03
N SER A 229 -9.63 -20.31 -12.19
CA SER A 229 -8.92 -21.07 -13.22
C SER A 229 -7.58 -21.62 -12.71
N LEU A 230 -6.95 -20.96 -11.73
CA LEU A 230 -5.70 -21.44 -11.10
C LEU A 230 -5.85 -22.76 -10.36
N ASN A 231 -7.08 -23.17 -9.98
CA ASN A 231 -7.34 -24.50 -9.41
C ASN A 231 -7.19 -25.63 -10.44
N GLY A 232 -7.31 -25.32 -11.74
CA GLY A 232 -7.15 -26.27 -12.84
C GLY A 232 -5.72 -26.37 -13.38
N ILE A 233 -4.79 -25.56 -12.86
CA ILE A 233 -3.37 -25.57 -13.26
C ILE A 233 -2.56 -26.23 -12.14
N GLU A 234 -1.75 -27.22 -12.51
CA GLU A 234 -0.85 -27.91 -11.58
C GLU A 234 0.12 -26.92 -10.92
N GLN A 235 0.46 -27.20 -9.64
CA GLN A 235 1.46 -26.43 -8.91
C GLN A 235 2.80 -27.17 -8.88
N PRO A 236 3.93 -26.46 -9.06
CA PRO A 236 4.02 -25.01 -9.00
C PRO A 236 3.79 -24.30 -10.36
N TRP A 237 2.91 -23.30 -10.38
CA TRP A 237 2.45 -22.58 -11.58
C TRP A 237 3.59 -21.96 -12.40
N TYR A 238 4.74 -21.63 -11.78
CA TYR A 238 5.90 -21.13 -12.52
C TYR A 238 6.53 -22.17 -13.46
N ARG A 239 6.19 -23.46 -13.32
CA ARG A 239 6.56 -24.55 -14.24
C ARG A 239 5.49 -24.85 -15.30
N HIS A 240 4.33 -24.17 -15.23
CA HIS A 240 3.22 -24.33 -16.15
C HIS A 240 2.85 -22.96 -16.78
N PRO A 241 3.78 -22.33 -17.53
CA PRO A 241 3.52 -21.07 -18.22
C PRO A 241 2.41 -21.24 -19.26
N LEU A 242 1.58 -20.21 -19.45
CA LEU A 242 0.54 -20.20 -20.49
C LEU A 242 1.16 -19.90 -21.85
N SER A 243 0.83 -20.72 -22.86
CA SER A 243 1.33 -20.57 -24.23
C SER A 243 0.77 -19.37 -25.00
N ASP A 244 -0.39 -18.88 -24.58
CA ASP A 244 -1.18 -17.80 -25.20
C ASP A 244 -1.18 -16.51 -24.34
N ALA A 245 -0.24 -16.39 -23.40
CA ALA A 245 -0.14 -15.24 -22.51
C ALA A 245 0.09 -13.92 -23.27
N SER A 246 -0.57 -12.87 -22.81
CA SER A 246 -0.47 -11.53 -23.38
C SER A 246 0.09 -10.54 -22.35
N ARG A 247 0.94 -9.59 -22.79
CA ARG A 247 1.35 -8.48 -21.93
C ARG A 247 0.20 -7.55 -21.56
N TYR A 248 -0.86 -7.49 -22.38
CA TYR A 248 -2.05 -6.68 -22.14
C TYR A 248 -3.22 -7.54 -21.67
N GLY A 249 -4.08 -6.98 -20.82
CA GLY A 249 -5.29 -7.64 -20.36
C GLY A 249 -6.42 -6.69 -19.98
N VAL A 250 -7.53 -7.26 -19.55
CA VAL A 250 -8.82 -6.57 -19.32
C VAL A 250 -8.72 -5.42 -18.30
N TYR A 251 -7.74 -5.43 -17.41
CA TYR A 251 -7.52 -4.36 -16.42
C TYR A 251 -6.22 -3.55 -16.62
N GLY A 252 -5.34 -3.93 -17.54
CA GLY A 252 -4.06 -3.21 -17.70
C GLY A 252 -3.00 -4.03 -18.42
N GLU A 253 -1.78 -4.05 -17.89
CA GLU A 253 -0.64 -4.70 -18.55
C GLU A 253 0.48 -5.17 -17.62
N ILE A 254 1.41 -5.93 -18.19
CA ILE A 254 2.72 -6.30 -17.62
C ILE A 254 3.79 -5.53 -18.43
N MET A 255 4.24 -4.40 -17.92
CA MET A 255 5.25 -3.55 -18.59
C MET A 255 6.67 -4.11 -18.40
N PRO A 256 7.53 -4.13 -19.44
CA PRO A 256 8.93 -4.52 -19.34
C PRO A 256 9.80 -3.40 -18.74
N GLN A 257 10.95 -3.78 -18.16
CA GLN A 257 11.84 -2.84 -17.45
C GLN A 257 12.39 -1.71 -18.33
N GLU A 258 12.58 -1.93 -19.64
CA GLU A 258 13.08 -0.92 -20.58
C GLU A 258 12.13 0.27 -20.73
N GLU A 259 10.84 0.00 -20.97
CA GLU A 259 9.81 1.04 -20.99
C GLU A 259 9.70 1.73 -19.62
N PHE A 260 9.81 0.97 -18.52
CA PHE A 260 9.69 1.52 -17.18
C PHE A 260 10.84 2.43 -16.77
N LEU A 261 12.08 2.13 -17.17
CA LEU A 261 13.24 3.01 -16.96
C LEU A 261 13.05 4.35 -17.70
N GLY A 262 12.53 4.31 -18.94
CA GLY A 262 12.11 5.51 -19.67
C GLY A 262 11.02 6.28 -18.92
N LEU A 263 9.98 5.58 -18.44
CA LEU A 263 8.88 6.17 -17.69
C LEU A 263 9.34 6.80 -16.37
N MET A 264 10.31 6.19 -15.67
CA MET A 264 10.93 6.77 -14.47
C MET A 264 11.67 8.07 -14.80
N LYS A 265 12.41 8.16 -15.92
CA LYS A 265 13.05 9.42 -16.32
C LYS A 265 12.04 10.47 -16.78
N LEU A 266 10.94 10.08 -17.43
CA LEU A 266 9.84 11.01 -17.75
C LEU A 266 9.17 11.55 -16.48
N ALA A 267 8.99 10.70 -15.47
CA ALA A 267 8.43 11.02 -14.17
C ALA A 267 9.37 11.81 -13.24
N ASP A 268 10.65 11.95 -13.60
CA ASP A 268 11.65 12.70 -12.86
C ASP A 268 11.58 14.20 -13.21
N ASP A 269 11.16 15.02 -12.25
CA ASP A 269 11.05 16.48 -12.39
C ASP A 269 12.22 17.24 -11.74
N PHE A 270 13.16 16.53 -11.10
CA PHE A 270 14.23 17.11 -10.28
C PHE A 270 15.64 16.70 -10.76
N ASP A 271 15.74 16.16 -11.98
CA ASP A 271 16.94 15.58 -12.58
C ASP A 271 17.68 14.58 -11.67
N LEU A 272 16.91 13.73 -11.00
CA LEU A 272 17.42 12.70 -10.11
C LEU A 272 18.05 11.54 -10.88
N ILE A 273 17.58 11.24 -12.10
CA ILE A 273 18.10 10.14 -12.92
C ILE A 273 19.00 10.68 -14.03
N TRP A 274 20.26 10.23 -14.08
CA TRP A 274 21.08 10.34 -15.28
C TRP A 274 21.08 9.01 -16.03
N LEU A 275 20.82 9.06 -17.34
CA LEU A 275 20.91 7.89 -18.22
C LEU A 275 22.22 7.95 -19.00
N GLU A 276 22.80 6.79 -19.25
CA GLU A 276 24.03 6.63 -20.04
C GLU A 276 23.74 6.96 -21.53
N ARG A 277 24.72 7.47 -22.28
CA ARG A 277 24.58 7.95 -23.66
C ARG A 277 24.11 6.89 -24.66
N GLU A 278 24.56 5.64 -24.57
CA GLU A 278 24.06 4.53 -25.39
C GLU A 278 22.68 4.04 -24.90
N ALA A 279 22.45 4.04 -23.59
CA ALA A 279 21.19 3.61 -22.99
C ALA A 279 20.01 4.54 -23.26
N ALA A 280 20.21 5.87 -23.21
CA ALA A 280 19.12 6.84 -23.26
C ALA A 280 18.27 6.77 -24.56
N PRO A 281 18.86 6.69 -25.78
CA PRO A 281 18.08 6.52 -27.01
C PRO A 281 17.27 5.21 -27.06
N LEU A 282 17.79 4.12 -26.49
CA LEU A 282 17.10 2.83 -26.44
C LEU A 282 15.86 2.89 -25.55
N LEU A 283 16.00 3.43 -24.34
CA LEU A 283 14.91 3.58 -23.37
C LEU A 283 13.86 4.58 -23.86
N ARG A 284 14.28 5.66 -24.52
CA ARG A 284 13.41 6.61 -25.22
C ARG A 284 12.62 5.92 -26.32
N GLY A 285 13.26 5.12 -27.17
CA GLY A 285 12.62 4.37 -28.26
C GLY A 285 11.56 3.39 -27.75
N ALA A 286 11.89 2.63 -26.69
CA ALA A 286 10.94 1.73 -26.03
C ALA A 286 9.70 2.50 -25.52
N LEU A 287 9.89 3.58 -24.75
CA LEU A 287 8.77 4.36 -24.22
C LEU A 287 7.95 5.07 -25.31
N GLN A 288 8.58 5.58 -26.38
CA GLN A 288 7.89 6.21 -27.50
C GLN A 288 7.03 5.21 -28.29
N SER A 289 7.36 3.91 -28.26
CA SER A 289 6.48 2.88 -28.84
C SER A 289 5.21 2.62 -28.02
N HIS A 290 5.21 3.00 -26.73
CA HIS A 290 4.13 2.67 -25.82
C HIS A 290 2.86 3.54 -26.06
N PRO A 291 1.65 2.95 -26.15
CA PRO A 291 0.43 3.68 -26.52
C PRO A 291 0.07 4.92 -25.70
N PHE A 292 0.52 5.03 -24.45
CA PHE A 292 0.27 6.20 -23.58
C PHE A 292 1.32 7.32 -23.67
N TRP A 293 2.52 7.03 -24.16
CA TRP A 293 3.65 7.97 -24.16
C TRP A 293 4.21 8.28 -25.56
N LYS A 294 3.71 7.60 -26.60
CA LYS A 294 4.05 7.87 -28.01
C LYS A 294 3.90 9.32 -28.46
N ASP A 295 3.00 10.09 -27.84
CA ASP A 295 2.75 11.50 -28.13
C ASP A 295 3.21 12.44 -27.00
N SER A 296 3.98 11.93 -26.03
CA SER A 296 4.56 12.73 -24.94
C SER A 296 5.86 13.41 -25.36
N ASP A 297 6.13 14.58 -24.78
CA ASP A 297 7.46 15.19 -24.86
C ASP A 297 8.46 14.34 -24.04
N LEU A 298 9.34 13.63 -24.76
CA LEU A 298 10.40 12.80 -24.18
C LEU A 298 11.75 13.53 -24.10
N GLY A 299 11.79 14.86 -24.24
CA GLY A 299 13.03 15.65 -24.17
C GLY A 299 13.85 15.46 -22.89
N LYS A 300 13.20 15.05 -21.78
CA LYS A 300 13.87 14.62 -20.54
C LYS A 300 14.78 13.39 -20.68
N ILE A 301 14.64 12.62 -21.76
CA ILE A 301 15.39 11.38 -22.03
C ILE A 301 16.49 11.61 -23.10
N ASP A 302 16.65 12.85 -23.59
CA ASP A 302 17.61 13.16 -24.65
C ASP A 302 19.05 13.37 -24.13
N GLY A 303 20.04 13.26 -25.02
CA GLY A 303 21.46 13.57 -24.79
C GLY A 303 22.26 12.50 -24.06
N GLY A 304 21.76 12.02 -22.92
CA GLY A 304 22.46 11.09 -22.02
C GLY A 304 23.77 11.66 -21.43
N VAL A 305 24.44 10.86 -20.60
CA VAL A 305 25.65 11.26 -19.86
C VAL A 305 26.77 10.24 -20.08
N ASP A 306 28.01 10.72 -20.17
CA ASP A 306 29.20 9.86 -20.26
C ASP A 306 29.31 8.91 -19.06
N MET A 307 29.63 7.65 -19.35
CA MET A 307 29.72 6.60 -18.34
C MET A 307 30.74 6.90 -17.22
N GLU A 308 31.80 7.65 -17.53
CA GLU A 308 32.80 8.11 -16.54
C GLU A 308 32.19 9.04 -15.48
N HIS A 309 31.32 9.98 -15.88
CA HIS A 309 30.59 10.83 -14.94
C HIS A 309 29.55 10.03 -14.13
N ILE A 310 28.94 9.00 -14.72
CA ILE A 310 28.03 8.09 -14.00
C ILE A 310 28.80 7.32 -12.92
N HIS A 311 30.00 6.81 -13.22
CA HIS A 311 30.89 6.19 -12.23
C HIS A 311 31.29 7.17 -11.12
N GLU A 312 31.74 8.38 -11.44
CA GLU A 312 32.10 9.42 -10.46
C GLU A 312 30.96 9.69 -9.46
N ARG A 313 29.73 9.79 -9.96
CA ARG A 313 28.52 10.01 -9.17
C ARG A 313 28.14 8.83 -8.27
N ILE A 314 28.36 7.60 -8.72
CA ILE A 314 28.11 6.39 -7.95
C ILE A 314 29.13 6.27 -6.81
N GLU A 315 30.41 6.33 -7.16
CA GLU A 315 31.54 6.06 -6.25
C GLU A 315 31.72 7.18 -5.22
N ASN A 316 31.66 8.44 -5.64
CA ASN A 316 32.07 9.58 -4.82
C ASN A 316 30.92 10.43 -4.27
N LYS A 317 29.73 10.37 -4.89
CA LYS A 317 28.54 11.14 -4.47
C LYS A 317 27.42 10.27 -3.89
N GLY A 318 27.62 8.95 -3.82
CA GLY A 318 26.65 7.99 -3.31
C GLY A 318 25.30 8.07 -4.02
N SER A 319 25.38 8.14 -5.35
CA SER A 319 24.28 7.80 -6.27
C SER A 319 24.18 6.27 -6.39
N LEU A 320 23.03 5.75 -6.77
CA LEU A 320 22.87 4.31 -7.02
C LEU A 320 22.85 4.02 -8.52
N PRO A 321 23.57 3.00 -9.01
CA PRO A 321 23.47 2.59 -10.41
C PRO A 321 22.03 2.14 -10.76
N LEU A 322 21.65 2.31 -12.02
CA LEU A 322 20.44 1.74 -12.60
C LEU A 322 20.85 0.67 -13.59
N TYR A 323 20.33 -0.55 -13.45
CA TYR A 323 20.77 -1.69 -14.26
C TYR A 323 19.73 -2.08 -15.31
N PHE A 324 20.20 -2.37 -16.52
CA PHE A 324 19.42 -2.95 -17.61
C PHE A 324 20.23 -4.04 -18.31
N ARG A 325 19.64 -5.24 -18.47
CA ARG A 325 20.29 -6.42 -19.08
C ARG A 325 21.71 -6.69 -18.50
N GLY A 326 21.86 -6.56 -17.18
CA GLY A 326 23.11 -6.75 -16.45
C GLY A 326 24.14 -5.61 -16.53
N ARG A 327 23.92 -4.59 -17.38
CA ARG A 327 24.80 -3.42 -17.54
C ARG A 327 24.25 -2.22 -16.78
N ILE A 328 25.12 -1.27 -16.43
CA ILE A 328 24.68 0.03 -15.91
C ILE A 328 24.13 0.84 -17.09
N ALA A 329 22.89 1.30 -16.98
CA ALA A 329 22.19 2.13 -17.97
C ALA A 329 22.04 3.60 -17.50
N GLY A 330 22.54 3.91 -16.31
CA GLY A 330 22.38 5.21 -15.66
C GLY A 330 22.67 5.14 -14.17
N CYS A 331 22.37 6.22 -13.46
CA CYS A 331 22.32 6.24 -12.00
C CYS A 331 21.19 7.15 -11.51
N ILE A 332 20.80 6.98 -10.24
CA ILE A 332 19.90 7.88 -9.53
C ILE A 332 20.61 8.54 -8.35
N HIS A 333 20.47 9.85 -8.26
CA HIS A 333 21.12 10.71 -7.29
C HIS A 333 20.33 10.83 -5.99
N ARG A 334 21.05 11.19 -4.92
CA ARG A 334 20.46 11.86 -3.76
C ARG A 334 20.11 13.30 -4.14
N HIS A 335 19.11 13.89 -3.50
CA HIS A 335 18.82 15.33 -3.61
C HIS A 335 19.45 16.15 -2.46
N HIS A 336 19.88 15.51 -1.38
CA HIS A 336 20.54 16.20 -0.25
C HIS A 336 21.49 15.26 0.51
N ASP A 337 22.68 15.72 0.89
CA ASP A 337 23.71 14.89 1.56
C ASP A 337 23.35 14.47 2.99
N GLN A 338 22.82 15.41 3.77
CA GLN A 338 22.46 15.20 5.18
C GLN A 338 20.97 14.85 5.40
N ASP A 339 20.24 14.40 4.37
CA ASP A 339 18.84 14.01 4.52
C ASP A 339 18.62 12.54 4.18
N ASP A 340 18.38 11.72 5.20
CA ASP A 340 18.10 10.30 5.04
C ASP A 340 16.88 10.01 4.16
N THR A 341 15.94 10.95 4.05
CA THR A 341 14.71 10.82 3.26
C THR A 341 14.91 11.18 1.79
N LEU A 342 15.99 11.91 1.46
CA LEU A 342 16.35 12.34 0.11
C LEU A 342 17.59 11.61 -0.42
N LYS A 343 17.93 10.46 0.17
CA LYS A 343 18.92 9.51 -0.36
C LYS A 343 18.42 8.87 -1.65
N ALA A 344 19.35 8.53 -2.54
CA ALA A 344 19.09 7.87 -3.82
C ALA A 344 18.12 6.69 -3.73
N GLN A 345 18.23 5.82 -2.71
CA GLN A 345 17.32 4.67 -2.54
C GLN A 345 15.87 5.08 -2.23
N VAL A 346 15.66 6.08 -1.38
CA VAL A 346 14.32 6.56 -1.00
C VAL A 346 13.68 7.32 -2.15
N LEU A 347 14.47 8.10 -2.89
CA LEU A 347 14.02 8.78 -4.11
C LEU A 347 13.70 7.79 -5.23
N MET A 348 14.49 6.71 -5.40
CA MET A 348 14.20 5.62 -6.33
C MET A 348 12.85 4.97 -6.00
N GLU A 349 12.63 4.64 -4.73
CA GLU A 349 11.38 4.03 -4.25
C GLU A 349 10.16 4.94 -4.50
N ASN A 350 10.25 6.22 -4.14
CA ASN A 350 9.19 7.21 -4.41
C ASN A 350 8.91 7.36 -5.92
N LEU A 351 9.95 7.39 -6.75
CA LEU A 351 9.83 7.57 -8.20
C LEU A 351 9.24 6.32 -8.89
N MET A 352 9.60 5.12 -8.42
CA MET A 352 9.00 3.86 -8.87
C MET A 352 7.51 3.80 -8.51
N ALA A 353 7.11 4.24 -7.31
CA ALA A 353 5.70 4.36 -6.93
C ALA A 353 4.95 5.40 -7.79
N LYS A 354 5.53 6.59 -8.04
CA LYS A 354 4.96 7.61 -8.94
C LYS A 354 4.74 7.06 -10.35
N ALA A 355 5.77 6.46 -10.95
CA ALA A 355 5.74 5.95 -12.33
C ALA A 355 4.72 4.81 -12.51
N SER A 356 4.74 3.80 -11.63
CA SER A 356 3.82 2.67 -11.70
C SER A 356 2.37 3.04 -11.35
N GLY A 357 2.16 3.96 -10.41
CA GLY A 357 0.85 4.54 -10.12
C GLY A 357 0.28 5.35 -11.29
N ALA A 358 1.13 6.10 -12.00
CA ALA A 358 0.72 6.84 -13.20
C ALA A 358 0.34 5.90 -14.36
N LEU A 359 1.08 4.80 -14.57
CA LEU A 359 0.71 3.74 -15.51
C LEU A 359 -0.66 3.13 -15.16
N ALA A 360 -0.89 2.79 -13.89
CA ALA A 360 -2.19 2.27 -13.42
C ALA A 360 -3.34 3.26 -13.65
N LEU A 361 -3.10 4.56 -13.42
CA LEU A 361 -4.08 5.61 -13.65
C LEU A 361 -4.35 5.87 -15.15
N LYS A 362 -3.33 5.83 -16.03
CA LYS A 362 -3.56 5.93 -17.49
C LYS A 362 -4.45 4.79 -18.01
N HIS A 363 -4.25 3.54 -17.55
CA HIS A 363 -5.13 2.42 -17.87
C HIS A 363 -6.55 2.61 -17.32
N LEU A 364 -6.70 3.09 -16.07
CA LEU A 364 -8.01 3.40 -15.50
C LEU A 364 -8.78 4.44 -16.34
N LEU A 365 -8.12 5.54 -16.71
CA LEU A 365 -8.71 6.62 -17.50
C LEU A 365 -9.13 6.13 -18.89
N LYS A 366 -8.30 5.30 -19.54
CA LYS A 366 -8.65 4.65 -20.82
C LYS A 366 -9.84 3.70 -20.67
N LYS A 367 -9.87 2.85 -19.64
CA LYS A 367 -10.97 1.89 -19.42
C LYS A 367 -12.29 2.58 -19.06
N ALA A 368 -12.24 3.73 -18.41
CA ALA A 368 -13.41 4.53 -18.06
C ALA A 368 -13.88 5.52 -19.16
N ASP A 369 -13.18 5.58 -20.30
CA ASP A 369 -13.30 6.64 -21.32
C ASP A 369 -13.35 8.06 -20.70
N LEU A 370 -12.48 8.29 -19.71
CA LEU A 370 -12.49 9.49 -18.89
C LEU A 370 -11.29 10.40 -19.24
N PRO A 371 -11.51 11.59 -19.80
CA PRO A 371 -10.46 12.60 -19.94
C PRO A 371 -9.83 12.93 -18.58
N ALA A 372 -8.50 12.92 -18.47
CA ALA A 372 -7.77 13.12 -17.21
C ALA A 372 -8.20 14.37 -16.42
N LYS A 373 -8.47 15.48 -17.13
CA LYS A 373 -8.99 16.75 -16.56
C LYS A 373 -10.36 16.65 -15.87
N ASN A 374 -11.09 15.54 -16.04
CA ASN A 374 -12.40 15.33 -15.41
C ASN A 374 -12.29 14.59 -14.07
N VAL A 375 -11.11 14.14 -13.65
CA VAL A 375 -10.88 13.66 -12.28
C VAL A 375 -10.84 14.87 -11.34
N GLU A 376 -11.56 14.80 -10.22
CA GLU A 376 -11.69 15.92 -9.27
C GLU A 376 -10.84 15.71 -8.00
N LEU A 377 -10.64 14.44 -7.61
CA LEU A 377 -9.83 14.06 -6.45
C LEU A 377 -9.04 12.78 -6.75
N LEU A 378 -7.75 12.78 -6.43
CA LEU A 378 -6.91 11.58 -6.35
C LEU A 378 -6.65 11.22 -4.88
N LEU A 379 -6.93 9.98 -4.51
CA LEU A 379 -6.58 9.39 -3.22
C LEU A 379 -5.52 8.31 -3.45
N ASN A 380 -4.28 8.60 -3.07
CA ASN A 380 -3.20 7.64 -3.20
C ASN A 380 -3.17 6.68 -2.00
N CYS A 381 -2.92 5.40 -2.23
CA CYS A 381 -2.83 4.34 -1.21
C CYS A 381 -1.54 3.50 -1.29
N SER A 382 -0.52 3.96 -2.03
CA SER A 382 0.84 3.37 -2.05
C SER A 382 1.45 3.33 -0.64
N GLU A 383 2.50 2.54 -0.40
CA GLU A 383 3.16 2.47 0.91
C GLU A 383 4.08 3.69 1.17
N GLU A 384 4.61 4.29 0.12
CA GLU A 384 5.78 5.18 0.10
C GLU A 384 5.53 6.57 0.71
N ALA A 385 6.30 6.93 1.74
CA ALA A 385 6.12 8.15 2.51
C ALA A 385 7.04 9.30 2.01
N ALA A 386 6.76 9.81 0.81
CA ALA A 386 7.50 10.93 0.22
C ALA A 386 7.49 12.18 1.11
N GLY A 387 8.60 12.94 1.09
CA GLY A 387 8.82 14.14 1.92
C GLY A 387 10.26 14.23 2.39
N ASP A 388 10.65 15.41 2.91
CA ASP A 388 11.97 15.68 3.47
C ASP A 388 12.07 15.27 4.97
N ARG A 389 13.20 15.56 5.62
CA ARG A 389 13.39 15.29 7.06
C ARG A 389 12.39 15.97 7.99
N TYR A 390 11.69 17.01 7.55
CA TYR A 390 10.72 17.76 8.35
C TYR A 390 9.28 17.31 8.05
N ASN A 391 9.00 16.86 6.83
CA ASN A 391 7.66 16.62 6.29
C ASN A 391 7.50 15.18 5.75
N ARG A 392 8.08 14.18 6.41
CA ARG A 392 7.98 12.75 6.02
C ARG A 392 6.52 12.31 5.83
N GLY A 393 6.18 11.81 4.64
CA GLY A 393 4.81 11.44 4.28
C GLY A 393 3.88 12.61 3.94
N GLY A 394 4.38 13.85 3.93
CA GLY A 394 3.67 15.05 3.49
C GLY A 394 3.91 15.44 2.03
N GLY A 395 4.87 14.79 1.34
CA GLY A 395 5.10 14.96 -0.09
C GLY A 395 3.98 14.28 -0.88
N GLY A 396 3.10 15.09 -1.48
CA GLY A 396 1.83 14.63 -2.06
C GLY A 396 1.96 13.72 -3.29
N MET A 397 2.12 12.43 -3.07
CA MET A 397 2.29 11.41 -4.12
C MET A 397 1.06 11.32 -5.04
N ALA A 398 -0.15 11.47 -4.48
CA ALA A 398 -1.38 11.60 -5.26
C ALA A 398 -1.31 12.72 -6.33
N LYS A 399 -0.73 13.87 -5.98
CA LYS A 399 -0.57 14.99 -6.92
C LYS A 399 0.51 14.71 -7.96
N ALA A 400 1.65 14.16 -7.55
CA ALA A 400 2.74 13.81 -8.46
C ALA A 400 2.29 12.77 -9.53
N ILE A 401 1.47 11.79 -9.13
CA ILE A 401 0.83 10.85 -10.07
C ILE A 401 -0.16 11.56 -10.99
N GLY A 402 -1.04 12.41 -10.43
CA GLY A 402 -2.05 13.15 -11.20
C GLY A 402 -1.45 14.11 -12.22
N GLU A 403 -0.36 14.80 -11.88
CA GLU A 403 0.41 15.69 -12.74
C GLU A 403 0.93 14.95 -13.97
N LEU A 404 1.67 13.85 -13.77
CA LEU A 404 2.19 12.99 -14.85
C LEU A 404 1.07 12.39 -15.72
N CYS A 405 -0.14 12.22 -15.17
CA CYS A 405 -1.30 11.75 -15.92
C CYS A 405 -2.06 12.85 -16.68
N GLY A 406 -1.85 14.14 -16.37
CA GLY A 406 -2.60 15.26 -16.94
C GLY A 406 -3.92 15.58 -16.22
N CYS A 407 -4.07 15.18 -14.94
CA CYS A 407 -5.25 15.44 -14.10
C CYS A 407 -5.27 16.90 -13.58
N VAL A 408 -5.15 17.87 -14.49
CA VAL A 408 -4.92 19.30 -14.21
C VAL A 408 -5.99 20.01 -13.37
N SER A 409 -7.16 19.41 -13.20
CA SER A 409 -8.28 19.95 -12.38
C SER A 409 -8.48 19.20 -11.07
N ALA A 410 -7.67 18.18 -10.78
CA ALA A 410 -7.77 17.39 -9.56
C ALA A 410 -6.99 18.02 -8.40
N THR A 411 -7.50 17.81 -7.18
CA THR A 411 -6.66 17.85 -5.97
C THR A 411 -6.33 16.42 -5.53
N GLY A 412 -5.53 16.24 -4.48
CA GLY A 412 -5.26 14.90 -3.96
C GLY A 412 -4.50 14.88 -2.64
N CYS A 413 -4.57 13.73 -1.98
CA CYS A 413 -3.86 13.42 -0.73
C CYS A 413 -3.53 11.92 -0.63
N ASP A 414 -2.63 11.59 0.31
CA ASP A 414 -2.12 10.25 0.52
C ASP A 414 -2.76 9.61 1.76
N ILE A 415 -3.22 8.36 1.63
CA ILE A 415 -3.88 7.57 2.67
C ILE A 415 -2.96 6.41 3.07
N LYS A 416 -2.53 6.39 4.34
CA LYS A 416 -1.56 5.42 4.86
C LYS A 416 -2.18 4.55 5.95
N ALA A 417 -2.37 3.26 5.65
CA ALA A 417 -2.88 2.26 6.60
C ALA A 417 -2.27 0.86 6.36
N PHE A 418 -0.99 0.81 5.95
CA PHE A 418 -0.31 -0.41 5.51
C PHE A 418 -1.16 -1.16 4.46
N CYS A 419 -1.32 -2.48 4.57
CA CYS A 419 -2.18 -3.25 3.67
C CYS A 419 -3.63 -2.73 3.58
N VAL A 420 -4.19 -2.08 4.62
CA VAL A 420 -5.58 -1.58 4.61
C VAL A 420 -5.72 -0.27 3.82
N GLY A 421 -4.61 0.34 3.39
CA GLY A 421 -4.58 1.62 2.67
C GLY A 421 -5.61 1.76 1.53
N PRO A 422 -5.72 0.80 0.60
CA PRO A 422 -6.68 0.88 -0.50
C PRO A 422 -8.13 0.86 -0.03
N LEU A 423 -8.44 0.12 1.04
CA LEU A 423 -9.80 0.04 1.60
C LEU A 423 -10.19 1.34 2.30
N TYR A 424 -9.28 2.00 3.01
CA TYR A 424 -9.52 3.34 3.56
C TYR A 424 -9.69 4.39 2.46
N ALA A 425 -8.85 4.36 1.42
CA ALA A 425 -8.98 5.28 0.29
C ALA A 425 -10.31 5.10 -0.46
N LEU A 426 -10.74 3.85 -0.67
CA LEU A 426 -12.06 3.52 -1.21
C LEU A 426 -13.20 4.00 -0.29
N LEU A 427 -13.13 3.75 1.02
CA LEU A 427 -14.13 4.25 1.99
C LEU A 427 -14.30 5.77 1.92
N TYR A 428 -13.19 6.52 1.84
CA TYR A 428 -13.24 7.97 1.70
C TYR A 428 -13.82 8.39 0.34
N ALA A 429 -13.44 7.73 -0.76
CA ALA A 429 -14.02 7.97 -2.08
C ALA A 429 -15.55 7.76 -2.07
N PHE A 430 -16.04 6.62 -1.55
CA PHE A 430 -17.47 6.32 -1.44
C PHE A 430 -18.20 7.38 -0.61
N SER A 431 -17.62 7.78 0.52
CA SER A 431 -18.21 8.77 1.44
C SER A 431 -18.31 10.16 0.80
N LEU A 432 -17.26 10.61 0.10
CA LEU A 432 -17.20 11.91 -0.57
C LEU A 432 -18.16 11.99 -1.76
N VAL A 433 -18.31 10.90 -2.52
CA VAL A 433 -19.29 10.77 -3.60
C VAL A 433 -20.72 10.76 -3.06
N LYS A 434 -21.02 9.96 -2.02
CA LYS A 434 -22.35 9.93 -1.37
C LYS A 434 -22.74 11.32 -0.84
N ALA A 435 -21.77 12.04 -0.27
CA ALA A 435 -21.94 13.41 0.21
C ALA A 435 -22.00 14.48 -0.89
N ARG A 436 -21.76 14.11 -2.17
CA ARG A 436 -21.62 15.02 -3.32
C ARG A 436 -20.53 16.09 -3.18
N VAL A 437 -19.49 15.83 -2.40
CA VAL A 437 -18.31 16.72 -2.34
C VAL A 437 -17.52 16.63 -3.65
N PHE A 438 -17.43 15.43 -4.22
CA PHE A 438 -16.85 15.13 -5.53
C PHE A 438 -17.76 14.18 -6.31
N GLN A 439 -17.72 14.21 -7.64
CA GLN A 439 -18.46 13.29 -8.52
C GLN A 439 -17.58 12.16 -9.05
N ARG A 440 -16.27 12.40 -9.21
CA ARG A 440 -15.29 11.45 -9.76
C ARG A 440 -14.02 11.45 -8.90
N VAL A 441 -13.86 10.40 -8.11
CA VAL A 441 -12.69 10.18 -7.25
C VAL A 441 -11.90 8.99 -7.78
N ALA A 442 -10.63 9.22 -8.10
CA ALA A 442 -9.70 8.15 -8.47
C ALA A 442 -8.92 7.71 -7.22
N VAL A 443 -8.97 6.43 -6.89
CA VAL A 443 -8.06 5.80 -5.91
C VAL A 443 -6.91 5.18 -6.68
N VAL A 444 -5.66 5.39 -6.28
CA VAL A 444 -4.46 4.89 -7.01
C VAL A 444 -3.40 4.38 -6.03
N GLY A 445 -2.72 3.28 -6.35
CA GLY A 445 -1.53 2.80 -5.66
C GLY A 445 -0.46 2.35 -6.66
N GLY A 446 0.79 2.79 -6.45
CA GLY A 446 1.96 2.37 -7.19
C GLY A 446 2.82 1.39 -6.38
N GLY A 447 3.68 0.64 -7.06
CA GLY A 447 4.45 -0.46 -6.46
C GLY A 447 5.54 0.00 -5.50
N SER A 448 5.83 -0.88 -4.54
CA SER A 448 6.79 -0.68 -3.46
C SER A 448 8.10 -1.40 -3.73
N MET A 449 9.17 -0.62 -3.97
CA MET A 449 10.52 -1.15 -4.24
C MET A 449 11.04 -1.99 -3.06
N ALA A 450 10.83 -1.54 -1.82
CA ALA A 450 11.19 -2.27 -0.60
C ALA A 450 10.72 -3.74 -0.57
N LYS A 451 9.64 -4.08 -1.30
CA LYS A 451 9.07 -5.43 -1.35
C LYS A 451 9.64 -6.33 -2.43
N LEU A 452 10.40 -5.79 -3.38
CA LEU A 452 11.07 -6.61 -4.41
C LEU A 452 12.01 -7.62 -3.73
N GLY A 453 11.91 -8.89 -4.14
CA GLY A 453 12.64 -10.00 -3.55
C GLY A 453 12.51 -10.15 -2.03
N MET A 454 11.46 -9.62 -1.38
CA MET A 454 11.35 -9.62 0.10
C MET A 454 11.54 -11.02 0.73
N LYS A 455 11.15 -12.08 0.03
CA LYS A 455 11.22 -13.49 0.40
C LYS A 455 12.19 -14.30 -0.46
N PHE A 456 13.08 -13.67 -1.24
CA PHE A 456 13.93 -14.33 -2.24
C PHE A 456 14.71 -15.54 -1.73
N LYS A 457 15.19 -15.51 -0.46
CA LYS A 457 15.86 -16.65 0.18
C LYS A 457 15.01 -17.93 0.20
N GLY A 458 13.68 -17.82 0.36
CA GLY A 458 12.77 -18.96 0.31
C GLY A 458 12.60 -19.55 -1.09
N HIS A 459 12.72 -18.71 -2.14
CA HIS A 459 12.75 -19.16 -3.53
C HIS A 459 14.07 -19.88 -3.84
N VAL A 460 15.20 -19.22 -3.58
CA VAL A 460 16.56 -19.75 -3.78
C VAL A 460 16.77 -21.09 -3.07
N ALA A 461 16.39 -21.20 -1.79
CA ALA A 461 16.53 -22.42 -1.01
C ALA A 461 15.70 -23.62 -1.53
N LYS A 462 14.78 -23.38 -2.47
CA LYS A 462 13.95 -24.39 -3.13
C LYS A 462 14.22 -24.51 -4.64
N GLY A 463 15.25 -23.84 -5.16
CA GLY A 463 15.54 -23.78 -6.60
C GLY A 463 14.39 -23.17 -7.43
N MET A 464 13.66 -22.21 -6.85
CA MET A 464 12.58 -21.49 -7.51
C MET A 464 13.08 -20.15 -8.07
N PRO A 465 12.57 -19.67 -9.21
CA PRO A 465 12.80 -18.30 -9.65
C PRO A 465 12.26 -17.28 -8.63
N ILE A 466 12.81 -16.07 -8.62
CA ILE A 466 12.35 -14.97 -7.79
C ILE A 466 11.05 -14.41 -8.38
N LEU A 467 9.92 -14.81 -7.80
CA LEU A 467 8.58 -14.36 -8.21
C LEU A 467 8.21 -12.95 -7.72
N GLU A 468 9.04 -12.34 -6.85
CA GLU A 468 8.89 -10.96 -6.34
C GLU A 468 9.78 -9.98 -7.13
N ASP A 469 9.89 -10.19 -8.44
CA ASP A 469 10.58 -9.34 -9.43
C ASP A 469 9.63 -8.38 -10.17
N VAL A 470 8.39 -8.24 -9.68
CA VAL A 470 7.36 -7.34 -10.22
C VAL A 470 6.91 -6.29 -9.20
N LEU A 471 6.76 -5.05 -9.67
CA LEU A 471 5.94 -4.02 -9.01
C LEU A 471 4.48 -4.24 -9.38
N GLY A 472 3.57 -4.00 -8.43
CA GLY A 472 2.12 -3.98 -8.71
C GLY A 472 1.57 -2.57 -8.58
N GLY A 473 0.71 -2.17 -9.51
CA GLY A 473 -0.04 -0.92 -9.44
C GLY A 473 -1.54 -1.18 -9.56
N ILE A 474 -2.35 -0.41 -8.84
CA ILE A 474 -3.81 -0.50 -8.79
C ILE A 474 -4.43 0.89 -9.00
N ALA A 475 -5.57 0.96 -9.66
CA ALA A 475 -6.38 2.18 -9.69
C ALA A 475 -7.88 1.88 -9.81
N PHE A 476 -8.73 2.67 -9.15
CA PHE A 476 -10.19 2.52 -9.14
C PHE A 476 -10.88 3.86 -9.35
N LEU A 477 -11.92 3.89 -10.17
CA LEU A 477 -12.77 5.06 -10.37
C LEU A 477 -14.08 4.90 -9.60
N VAL A 478 -14.29 5.78 -8.63
CA VAL A 478 -15.51 5.85 -7.83
C VAL A 478 -16.36 7.03 -8.30
N THR A 479 -17.62 6.74 -8.63
CA THR A 479 -18.62 7.73 -9.10
C THR A 479 -19.96 7.52 -8.41
N GLY A 480 -20.88 8.47 -8.59
CA GLY A 480 -22.29 8.23 -8.25
C GLY A 480 -22.94 7.21 -9.20
N ASP A 481 -24.01 6.57 -8.73
CA ASP A 481 -24.78 5.55 -9.42
C ASP A 481 -25.05 5.86 -10.91
N ASP A 482 -24.43 5.04 -11.77
CA ASP A 482 -24.59 5.06 -13.22
C ASP A 482 -25.76 4.18 -13.70
N GLY A 483 -26.34 3.36 -12.82
CA GLY A 483 -27.41 2.39 -13.10
C GLY A 483 -26.93 1.03 -13.61
N GLU A 484 -25.62 0.76 -13.62
CA GLU A 484 -25.03 -0.47 -14.19
C GLU A 484 -23.94 -1.06 -13.28
N SER A 485 -23.07 -0.21 -12.74
CA SER A 485 -21.95 -0.61 -11.88
C SER A 485 -22.43 -0.99 -10.47
N PRO A 486 -21.79 -1.96 -9.79
CA PRO A 486 -22.25 -2.46 -8.50
C PRO A 486 -22.35 -1.36 -7.44
N LEU A 487 -23.45 -1.38 -6.69
CA LEU A 487 -23.69 -0.46 -5.57
C LEU A 487 -22.82 -0.85 -4.37
N VAL A 488 -22.19 0.14 -3.74
CA VAL A 488 -21.45 -0.07 -2.50
C VAL A 488 -22.36 0.12 -1.29
N ARG A 489 -22.47 -0.91 -0.45
CA ARG A 489 -23.32 -0.91 0.76
C ARG A 489 -22.59 -0.29 1.95
N LEU A 490 -22.78 1.01 2.14
CA LEU A 490 -22.17 1.79 3.23
C LEU A 490 -22.62 1.37 4.64
N ASP A 491 -23.79 0.77 4.77
CA ASP A 491 -24.25 0.12 6.01
C ASP A 491 -23.47 -1.18 6.33
N GLY A 492 -22.89 -1.81 5.30
CA GLY A 492 -22.05 -2.99 5.35
C GLY A 492 -20.55 -2.76 5.61
N ILE A 493 -20.11 -1.55 6.01
CA ILE A 493 -18.69 -1.28 6.31
C ILE A 493 -18.26 -1.95 7.63
N GLY A 494 -17.40 -2.96 7.57
CA GLY A 494 -16.74 -3.51 8.75
C GLY A 494 -15.52 -2.67 9.14
N LYS A 495 -15.24 -2.58 10.44
CA LYS A 495 -14.06 -1.88 10.98
C LYS A 495 -13.54 -2.59 12.21
N HIS A 496 -12.22 -2.62 12.38
CA HIS A 496 -11.59 -3.06 13.61
C HIS A 496 -11.42 -1.86 14.55
N ASP A 497 -12.03 -1.91 15.74
CA ASP A 497 -11.95 -0.79 16.69
C ASP A 497 -10.60 -0.77 17.41
N ILE A 498 -10.11 0.42 17.77
CA ILE A 498 -8.89 0.60 18.60
C ILE A 498 -8.98 -0.21 19.92
N GLY A 499 -10.18 -0.30 20.50
CA GLY A 499 -10.47 -1.10 21.70
C GLY A 499 -10.87 -2.56 21.45
N SER A 500 -10.85 -3.05 20.20
CA SER A 500 -11.09 -4.46 19.91
C SER A 500 -9.85 -5.30 20.25
N GLY A 501 -10.07 -6.46 20.88
CA GLY A 501 -8.98 -7.40 21.16
C GLY A 501 -8.38 -7.96 19.87
N SER A 502 -7.06 -8.07 19.80
CA SER A 502 -6.29 -8.43 18.60
C SER A 502 -6.33 -9.92 18.19
N SER A 503 -7.27 -10.71 18.71
CA SER A 503 -7.43 -12.11 18.31
C SER A 503 -7.93 -12.21 16.87
N GLN A 504 -7.49 -13.22 16.13
CA GLN A 504 -7.92 -13.41 14.73
C GLN A 504 -9.43 -13.59 14.59
N GLN A 505 -10.06 -14.22 15.60
CA GLN A 505 -11.51 -14.33 15.69
C GLN A 505 -12.17 -12.95 15.86
N ASN A 506 -11.76 -12.14 16.84
CA ASN A 506 -12.36 -10.82 17.09
C ASN A 506 -12.24 -9.88 15.87
N ILE A 507 -11.11 -9.95 15.16
CA ILE A 507 -10.90 -9.22 13.91
C ILE A 507 -11.90 -9.71 12.86
N MET A 508 -11.97 -11.02 12.58
CA MET A 508 -12.90 -11.55 11.58
C MET A 508 -14.38 -11.36 11.96
N GLU A 509 -14.75 -11.43 13.24
CA GLU A 509 -16.11 -11.07 13.68
C GLU A 509 -16.43 -9.59 13.40
N SER A 510 -15.47 -8.69 13.62
CA SER A 510 -15.66 -7.26 13.41
C SER A 510 -15.68 -6.85 11.94
N LEU A 511 -14.94 -7.58 11.10
CA LEU A 511 -14.85 -7.34 9.65
C LEU A 511 -15.85 -8.17 8.83
N VAL A 512 -16.41 -9.25 9.34
CA VAL A 512 -17.34 -10.13 8.61
C VAL A 512 -18.72 -10.19 9.26
N LEU A 513 -18.82 -10.61 10.53
CA LEU A 513 -20.13 -10.82 11.16
C LEU A 513 -20.88 -9.51 11.39
N LYS A 514 -20.28 -8.57 12.14
CA LYS A 514 -20.92 -7.29 12.49
C LYS A 514 -21.47 -6.52 11.27
N PRO A 515 -20.78 -6.38 10.13
CA PRO A 515 -21.35 -5.75 8.95
C PRO A 515 -22.45 -6.58 8.25
N LEU A 516 -22.33 -7.90 8.18
CA LEU A 516 -23.38 -8.76 7.60
C LEU A 516 -24.66 -8.74 8.44
N ASP A 517 -24.54 -8.77 9.77
CA ASP A 517 -25.67 -8.68 10.70
C ASP A 517 -26.44 -7.36 10.55
N ARG A 518 -25.75 -6.22 10.38
CA ARG A 518 -26.41 -4.93 10.12
C ARG A 518 -27.16 -4.89 8.79
N MET A 519 -26.70 -5.64 7.78
CA MET A 519 -27.38 -5.80 6.50
C MET A 519 -28.45 -6.92 6.51
N GLY A 520 -28.61 -7.65 7.63
CA GLY A 520 -29.48 -8.83 7.71
C GLY A 520 -29.04 -10.01 6.83
N LYS A 521 -27.76 -10.07 6.45
CA LYS A 521 -27.20 -11.11 5.57
C LYS A 521 -26.51 -12.21 6.40
N LYS A 522 -26.55 -13.44 5.88
CA LYS A 522 -25.79 -14.60 6.35
C LYS A 522 -24.39 -14.62 5.74
N ILE A 523 -23.42 -15.30 6.35
CA ILE A 523 -22.09 -15.55 5.72
C ILE A 523 -22.28 -16.34 4.42
N THR A 524 -23.11 -17.37 4.47
CA THR A 524 -23.47 -18.24 3.34
C THR A 524 -24.21 -17.54 2.20
N ALA A 525 -24.66 -16.29 2.39
CA ALA A 525 -25.33 -15.47 1.37
C ALA A 525 -24.38 -14.54 0.60
N VAL A 526 -23.08 -14.51 0.94
CA VAL A 526 -22.07 -13.76 0.20
C VAL A 526 -21.49 -14.63 -0.91
N ASP A 527 -21.52 -14.23 -2.18
CA ASP A 527 -21.11 -15.13 -3.28
C ASP A 527 -19.59 -15.34 -3.34
N ARG A 528 -18.80 -14.28 -3.08
CA ARG A 528 -17.34 -14.33 -2.95
C ARG A 528 -16.81 -13.42 -1.85
N TYR A 529 -15.80 -13.92 -1.14
CA TYR A 529 -14.95 -13.16 -0.23
C TYR A 529 -13.60 -12.88 -0.90
N ALA A 530 -13.22 -11.61 -0.97
CA ALA A 530 -11.86 -11.19 -1.24
C ALA A 530 -11.17 -10.87 0.09
N VAL A 531 -10.04 -11.52 0.35
CA VAL A 531 -9.22 -11.42 1.58
C VAL A 531 -7.81 -10.98 1.21
N GLU A 532 -6.77 -11.17 2.03
CA GLU A 532 -5.40 -10.98 1.55
C GLU A 532 -5.03 -12.04 0.50
N LEU A 533 -5.11 -11.69 -0.80
CA LEU A 533 -4.94 -12.55 -1.97
C LEU A 533 -3.46 -12.81 -2.33
N GLN A 534 -2.60 -12.91 -1.32
CA GLN A 534 -1.16 -13.16 -1.51
C GLN A 534 -0.94 -14.49 -2.23
N ASN A 535 -0.12 -14.48 -3.28
CA ASN A 535 0.23 -15.66 -4.04
C ASN A 535 0.92 -16.72 -3.14
N PRO A 536 0.37 -17.94 -3.00
CA PRO A 536 0.89 -18.97 -2.10
C PRO A 536 2.27 -19.49 -2.50
N GLU A 537 2.66 -19.44 -3.78
CA GLU A 537 4.01 -19.85 -4.21
C GLU A 537 5.08 -18.95 -3.60
N VAL A 538 4.75 -17.66 -3.49
CA VAL A 538 5.61 -16.64 -2.88
C VAL A 538 5.66 -16.78 -1.36
N THR A 539 4.53 -17.10 -0.70
CA THR A 539 4.45 -17.10 0.77
C THR A 539 4.83 -18.44 1.41
N VAL A 540 4.49 -19.57 0.78
CA VAL A 540 4.79 -20.92 1.30
C VAL A 540 6.28 -21.26 1.16
N SER A 541 6.95 -20.77 0.12
CA SER A 541 8.40 -20.93 -0.09
C SER A 541 9.21 -20.44 1.12
N ALA A 542 8.82 -19.28 1.69
CA ALA A 542 9.44 -18.64 2.84
C ALA A 542 8.70 -18.87 4.18
N GLY A 543 7.90 -19.93 4.29
CA GLY A 543 7.29 -20.35 5.57
C GLY A 543 6.15 -19.47 6.10
N SER A 544 5.63 -18.53 5.31
CA SER A 544 4.48 -17.68 5.67
C SER A 544 3.12 -18.37 5.45
N GLY A 545 3.10 -19.58 4.87
CA GLY A 545 1.90 -20.38 4.64
C GLY A 545 0.99 -19.85 3.51
N ASN A 546 -0.18 -20.49 3.32
CA ASN A 546 -1.19 -20.04 2.37
C ASN A 546 -2.20 -19.11 3.08
N VAL A 547 -1.98 -17.80 2.93
CA VAL A 547 -2.76 -16.76 3.62
C VAL A 547 -4.23 -16.74 3.17
N PRO A 548 -4.57 -16.72 1.86
CA PRO A 548 -5.97 -16.79 1.42
C PRO A 548 -6.72 -18.00 1.99
N LEU A 549 -6.17 -19.21 1.84
CA LEU A 549 -6.79 -20.45 2.34
C LEU A 549 -7.06 -20.40 3.85
N THR A 550 -6.11 -19.87 4.62
CA THR A 550 -6.26 -19.71 6.07
C THR A 550 -7.43 -18.79 6.41
N ASN A 551 -7.58 -17.68 5.69
CA ASN A 551 -8.68 -16.75 5.88
C ASN A 551 -10.05 -17.35 5.53
N TYR A 552 -10.18 -18.04 4.39
CA TYR A 552 -11.45 -18.68 4.01
C TYR A 552 -11.88 -19.74 5.02
N ARG A 553 -10.93 -20.50 5.57
CA ARG A 553 -11.20 -21.46 6.65
C ARG A 553 -11.66 -20.78 7.94
N MET A 554 -11.13 -19.60 8.28
CA MET A 554 -11.64 -18.83 9.42
C MET A 554 -13.06 -18.28 9.19
N ILE A 555 -13.37 -17.79 7.98
CA ILE A 555 -14.73 -17.34 7.65
C ILE A 555 -15.71 -18.52 7.67
N GLY A 556 -15.31 -19.68 7.13
CA GLY A 556 -16.09 -20.93 7.22
C GLY A 556 -16.29 -21.39 8.66
N ALA A 557 -15.28 -21.26 9.53
CA ALA A 557 -15.42 -21.56 10.96
C ALA A 557 -16.41 -20.61 11.66
N LEU A 558 -16.45 -19.32 11.30
CA LEU A 558 -17.50 -18.40 11.78
C LEU A 558 -18.90 -18.81 11.30
N ALA A 559 -19.03 -19.37 10.10
CA ALA A 559 -20.31 -19.88 9.59
C ALA A 559 -20.77 -21.13 10.38
N VAL A 560 -19.83 -22.00 10.78
CA VAL A 560 -20.10 -23.12 11.69
C VAL A 560 -20.57 -22.62 13.06
N LEU A 561 -19.89 -21.61 13.63
CA LEU A 561 -20.29 -21.03 14.92
C LEU A 561 -21.68 -20.37 14.89
N ARG A 562 -22.13 -19.90 13.73
CA ARG A 562 -23.50 -19.39 13.49
C ARG A 562 -24.52 -20.48 13.11
N ASN A 563 -24.11 -21.74 13.06
CA ASN A 563 -24.92 -22.87 12.58
C ASN A 563 -25.46 -22.67 11.14
N GLU A 564 -24.72 -21.96 10.29
CA GLU A 564 -25.07 -21.76 8.88
C GLU A 564 -24.60 -22.92 7.99
N ILE A 565 -23.51 -23.60 8.38
CA ILE A 565 -22.95 -24.80 7.74
C ILE A 565 -22.47 -25.80 8.81
N GLN A 566 -22.23 -27.06 8.44
CA GLN A 566 -21.62 -28.03 9.34
C GLN A 566 -20.08 -27.95 9.32
N ARG A 567 -19.41 -28.45 10.36
CA ARG A 567 -17.93 -28.44 10.44
C ARG A 567 -17.26 -29.18 9.28
N GLY A 568 -17.92 -30.19 8.71
CA GLY A 568 -17.44 -30.91 7.53
C GLY A 568 -17.55 -30.12 6.22
N ASP A 569 -18.36 -29.05 6.16
CA ASP A 569 -18.58 -28.26 4.95
C ASP A 569 -17.50 -27.18 4.71
N ILE A 570 -16.52 -27.02 5.61
CA ILE A 570 -15.56 -25.90 5.55
C ILE A 570 -14.77 -25.89 4.23
N ASP A 571 -14.26 -27.04 3.75
CA ASP A 571 -13.52 -27.05 2.48
C ASP A 571 -14.43 -26.81 1.26
N ARG A 572 -15.71 -27.22 1.32
CA ARG A 572 -16.74 -26.84 0.33
C ARG A 572 -17.05 -25.34 0.36
N PHE A 573 -17.08 -24.75 1.55
CA PHE A 573 -17.22 -23.30 1.73
C PHE A 573 -16.02 -22.55 1.11
N VAL A 574 -14.79 -23.01 1.35
CA VAL A 574 -13.57 -22.45 0.73
C VAL A 574 -13.66 -22.48 -0.79
N LEU A 575 -14.03 -23.62 -1.39
CA LEU A 575 -14.15 -23.77 -2.85
C LEU A 575 -15.28 -22.92 -3.45
N LYS A 576 -16.40 -22.74 -2.74
CA LYS A 576 -17.55 -21.98 -3.25
C LYS A 576 -17.42 -20.47 -3.07
N HIS A 577 -16.84 -20.03 -1.95
CA HIS A 577 -16.89 -18.62 -1.51
C HIS A 577 -15.51 -17.95 -1.47
N GLY A 578 -14.42 -18.71 -1.56
CA GLY A 578 -13.05 -18.19 -1.71
C GLY A 578 -12.54 -18.25 -3.15
N MET A 579 -11.22 -18.07 -3.31
CA MET A 579 -10.47 -18.23 -4.57
C MET A 579 -8.97 -18.41 -4.27
N PRO A 580 -8.14 -18.93 -5.19
CA PRO A 580 -6.69 -18.95 -5.03
C PRO A 580 -6.08 -17.55 -4.86
N GLY A 581 -4.99 -17.44 -4.09
CA GLY A 581 -4.19 -16.22 -4.06
C GLY A 581 -3.33 -16.09 -5.31
N PHE A 582 -3.27 -14.90 -5.89
CA PHE A 582 -2.54 -14.63 -7.14
C PHE A 582 -1.72 -13.33 -7.11
N SER A 583 -1.97 -12.44 -6.15
CA SER A 583 -1.33 -11.12 -6.09
C SER A 583 0.15 -11.22 -5.73
N PRO A 584 1.03 -10.42 -6.38
CA PRO A 584 2.41 -10.27 -5.94
C PRO A 584 2.45 -9.66 -4.53
N THR A 585 3.51 -9.93 -3.75
CA THR A 585 3.62 -9.41 -2.37
C THR A 585 4.09 -7.96 -2.34
N GLN A 586 3.23 -7.05 -2.78
CA GLN A 586 3.45 -5.60 -2.78
C GLN A 586 2.45 -5.04 -1.75
N GLY A 587 2.85 -4.84 -0.49
CA GLY A 587 1.99 -4.87 0.72
C GLY A 587 0.52 -4.40 0.60
N HIS A 588 0.27 -3.21 0.07
CA HIS A 588 -1.08 -2.69 -0.17
C HIS A 588 -1.87 -3.39 -1.31
N ILE A 589 -1.19 -3.93 -2.32
CA ILE A 589 -1.79 -4.59 -3.49
C ILE A 589 -2.57 -5.87 -3.12
N PRO A 590 -2.06 -6.88 -2.35
CA PRO A 590 -2.83 -8.08 -2.00
C PRO A 590 -4.12 -7.88 -1.19
N ALA A 591 -4.43 -6.67 -0.75
CA ALA A 591 -5.45 -6.40 0.27
C ALA A 591 -6.89 -6.44 -0.28
N ALA A 592 -7.35 -7.61 -0.72
CA ALA A 592 -8.64 -7.92 -1.33
C ALA A 592 -8.94 -7.23 -2.67
N VAL A 593 -8.46 -6.01 -2.88
CA VAL A 593 -8.73 -5.20 -4.07
C VAL A 593 -8.27 -5.76 -5.42
N PRO A 594 -7.36 -6.75 -5.56
CA PRO A 594 -7.07 -7.39 -6.86
C PRO A 594 -8.25 -8.14 -7.46
N PHE A 595 -9.23 -8.56 -6.65
CA PHE A 595 -10.46 -9.19 -7.16
C PHE A 595 -11.55 -8.17 -7.55
N LEU A 596 -11.36 -6.87 -7.28
CA LEU A 596 -12.45 -5.89 -7.41
C LEU A 596 -12.95 -5.72 -8.85
N GLY A 597 -12.06 -5.68 -9.85
CA GLY A 597 -12.41 -5.66 -11.27
C GLY A 597 -13.15 -6.93 -11.69
N HIS A 598 -12.62 -8.10 -11.30
CA HIS A 598 -13.27 -9.40 -11.55
C HIS A 598 -14.68 -9.44 -10.96
N ALA A 599 -14.87 -8.93 -9.74
CA ALA A 599 -16.17 -8.84 -9.09
C ALA A 599 -17.13 -7.88 -9.80
N VAL A 600 -16.65 -6.70 -10.22
CA VAL A 600 -17.45 -5.73 -10.97
C VAL A 600 -17.93 -6.31 -12.30
N ASP A 601 -17.02 -6.92 -13.06
CA ASP A 601 -17.34 -7.46 -14.38
C ASP A 601 -18.23 -8.71 -14.28
N ALA A 602 -18.02 -9.59 -13.28
CA ALA A 602 -18.90 -10.74 -13.01
C ALA A 602 -20.31 -10.33 -12.54
N ILE A 603 -20.44 -9.27 -11.72
CA ILE A 603 -21.75 -8.73 -11.32
C ILE A 603 -22.48 -8.10 -12.52
N LYS A 604 -21.77 -7.35 -13.37
CA LYS A 604 -22.32 -6.78 -14.61
C LYS A 604 -22.80 -7.86 -15.58
N ARG A 605 -22.08 -8.98 -15.72
CA ARG A 605 -22.50 -10.14 -16.52
C ARG A 605 -23.58 -11.00 -15.85
N GLY A 606 -23.88 -10.78 -14.56
CA GLY A 606 -24.88 -11.54 -13.80
C GLY A 606 -24.42 -12.92 -13.32
N GLU A 607 -23.12 -13.21 -13.41
CA GLU A 607 -22.47 -14.43 -12.90
C GLU A 607 -22.38 -14.44 -11.37
N MET A 608 -22.45 -13.25 -10.77
CA MET A 608 -22.38 -13.01 -9.33
C MET A 608 -23.41 -11.94 -8.93
N ASN A 609 -23.94 -12.00 -7.71
CA ASN A 609 -24.84 -10.97 -7.19
C ASN A 609 -24.14 -10.01 -6.23
N ASN A 610 -23.13 -10.48 -5.48
CA ASN A 610 -22.45 -9.67 -4.47
C ASN A 610 -21.05 -10.19 -4.11
N ALA A 611 -20.21 -9.30 -3.58
CA ALA A 611 -18.91 -9.68 -3.03
C ALA A 611 -18.53 -8.84 -1.81
N MET A 612 -17.73 -9.41 -0.92
CA MET A 612 -17.23 -8.76 0.29
C MET A 612 -15.70 -8.70 0.28
N PHE A 613 -15.15 -7.51 0.53
CA PHE A 613 -13.71 -7.22 0.50
C PHE A 613 -13.23 -6.96 1.93
N ILE A 614 -12.20 -7.68 2.36
CA ILE A 614 -11.69 -7.67 3.75
C ILE A 614 -10.18 -7.51 3.73
N ALA A 615 -9.65 -6.48 4.37
CA ALA A 615 -8.21 -6.29 4.57
C ALA A 615 -7.87 -6.08 6.04
N ARG A 616 -6.69 -6.54 6.46
CA ARG A 616 -6.12 -6.32 7.79
C ARG A 616 -4.70 -5.76 7.67
N GLY A 617 -4.28 -5.01 8.68
CA GLY A 617 -2.98 -4.32 8.70
C GLY A 617 -2.20 -4.59 9.98
N SER A 618 -0.94 -5.01 9.82
CA SER A 618 0.00 -5.22 10.93
C SER A 618 0.68 -3.92 11.36
N LEU A 619 -0.05 -2.98 11.96
CA LEU A 619 0.47 -1.64 12.32
C LEU A 619 1.67 -1.70 13.28
N PHE A 620 1.80 -2.77 14.06
CA PHE A 620 2.94 -2.98 14.97
C PHE A 620 4.31 -2.98 14.31
N LEU A 621 4.39 -3.18 12.99
CA LEU A 621 5.63 -3.04 12.22
C LEU A 621 6.19 -1.61 12.24
N GLY A 622 5.32 -0.60 12.31
CA GLY A 622 5.70 0.81 12.43
C GLY A 622 6.16 1.22 13.84
N ARG A 623 6.16 0.30 14.82
CA ARG A 623 6.60 0.49 16.22
C ARG A 623 5.89 1.58 17.04
N MET A 624 4.86 2.25 16.49
CA MET A 624 4.06 3.25 17.20
C MET A 624 2.88 2.67 18.01
N THR A 625 2.52 1.40 17.77
CA THR A 625 1.42 0.70 18.44
C THR A 625 1.67 -0.81 18.44
N GLN A 626 0.90 -1.59 19.19
CA GLN A 626 0.85 -3.07 19.09
C GLN A 626 -0.45 -3.57 18.44
N LEU A 627 -1.31 -2.65 17.99
CA LEU A 627 -2.60 -2.99 17.42
C LEU A 627 -2.49 -3.55 16.00
N SER A 628 -3.50 -4.34 15.63
CA SER A 628 -3.84 -4.65 14.25
C SER A 628 -4.96 -3.72 13.78
N ASP A 629 -4.95 -3.40 12.50
CA ASP A 629 -6.00 -2.64 11.83
C ASP A 629 -6.81 -3.55 10.90
N GLY A 630 -7.98 -3.09 10.47
CA GLY A 630 -8.75 -3.76 9.45
C GLY A 630 -10.04 -3.03 9.08
N LEU A 631 -10.41 -3.19 7.81
CA LEU A 631 -11.61 -2.64 7.23
C LEU A 631 -12.23 -3.67 6.29
N SER A 632 -13.54 -3.58 6.08
CA SER A 632 -14.22 -4.30 5.02
C SER A 632 -15.34 -3.50 4.39
N PHE A 633 -15.66 -3.81 3.13
CA PHE A 633 -16.81 -3.26 2.44
C PHE A 633 -17.52 -4.34 1.61
N PHE A 634 -18.74 -4.04 1.20
CA PHE A 634 -19.61 -4.96 0.48
C PHE A 634 -20.17 -4.27 -0.78
N ILE A 635 -20.18 -5.00 -1.89
CA ILE A 635 -20.80 -4.55 -3.14
C ILE A 635 -21.89 -5.53 -3.57
N GLU A 636 -22.95 -5.02 -4.18
CA GLU A 636 -24.00 -5.86 -4.76
C GLU A 636 -24.54 -5.32 -6.09
N LYS A 637 -25.21 -6.21 -6.80
CA LYS A 637 -25.81 -5.96 -8.12
C LYS A 637 -26.70 -4.71 -8.10
N ASN A 638 -26.45 -3.83 -9.06
CA ASN A 638 -27.25 -2.64 -9.26
C ASN A 638 -28.67 -3.06 -9.72
N PRO A 639 -29.76 -2.57 -9.09
CA PRO A 639 -31.12 -2.84 -9.53
C PRO A 639 -31.49 -2.11 -10.85
N GLY A 640 -30.61 -1.22 -11.32
CA GLY A 640 -30.81 -0.38 -12.49
C GLY A 640 -31.66 0.86 -12.19
N LYS A 641 -31.66 1.80 -13.15
CA LYS A 641 -32.50 3.00 -13.08
C LYS A 641 -33.98 2.59 -13.14
N GLN A 642 -34.69 2.71 -12.02
CA GLN A 642 -36.15 2.55 -12.00
C GLN A 642 -36.77 3.54 -12.99
N LYS A 643 -37.42 3.03 -14.04
CA LYS A 643 -38.29 3.85 -14.90
C LYS A 643 -39.42 4.38 -14.04
N SER A 644 -39.47 5.69 -13.83
CA SER A 644 -40.60 6.32 -13.16
C SER A 644 -41.83 6.20 -14.04
N THR A 645 -42.68 5.22 -13.74
CA THR A 645 -44.03 5.12 -14.28
C THR A 645 -44.84 6.30 -13.79
N ARG A 646 -44.75 7.43 -14.50
CA ARG A 646 -45.74 8.50 -14.44
C ARG A 646 -47.09 7.88 -14.83
N SER A 647 -47.90 7.56 -13.82
CA SER A 647 -49.31 7.33 -14.05
C SER A 647 -49.92 8.65 -14.50
N GLU A 648 -50.27 8.71 -15.78
CA GLU A 648 -51.12 9.76 -16.30
C GLU A 648 -52.48 9.66 -15.62
N ARG A 649 -52.65 10.44 -14.55
CA ARG A 649 -53.99 10.76 -14.05
C ARG A 649 -54.67 11.60 -15.11
N LYS A 650 -55.42 10.94 -15.99
CA LYS A 650 -56.48 11.58 -16.77
C LYS A 650 -57.41 12.30 -15.79
N GLY A 651 -57.58 13.60 -15.99
CA GLY A 651 -58.47 14.51 -15.29
C GLY A 651 -58.95 15.54 -16.29
#